data_AF-A0AAN6GQB7-F1
#
_entry.id   AF-A0AAN6GQB7-F1
#
_cell.length_a   1.000
_cell.length_b   1.000
_cell.length_c   1.000
_cell.angle_alpha   90.00
_cell.angle_beta   90.00
_cell.angle_gamma   90.00
#
_symmetry.space_group_name_H-M   'P 1'
#
loop_
_entity.id
_entity.type
_entity.pdbx_description
1 polymer ?
#
loop_
_entity_poly.entity_id
_entity_poly.type
_entity_poly.pdbx_seq_one_letter_code
_entity_poly.pdbx_strand_id
1 'polypeptide(L)'
;MTAATSASASASKPYLIPGPTSPQSSFLPCGQSYLLIPAFTLESGITLTDVPVAFKTWGKLDPATHANALLVAHALTGSADVEDWWGPLLGVGKLFDPTRFFVVCVNVLGSPYGSASPCTRSGGQDQHHHSEHPDWDGHGWWGPDFPATTVRDDVRIQKLVLDFLGVEQLAAVVGGSMGGMAVLEWPLCYPVRFPPQTPEEAAQLQQQQQASSSSSSSNGNASTSSSYPSQKPYIRALVPIATAARHSAWGISWAEAQRQSIYSDPLFQDGYYSLASPPRNGLSAARMAALLTYRSRDSFESRFGRRVGKPEKQQQQQQQQVQAQEQQQQQQTSTESQPSANGNGSPPPPTTNGLSNGHSHSQQQQSQPTSVSSTPGGGASRRSSSTNMHFSAAPAKIFSAQSYLRYQGDKFVKRFDANCYVHLTRKMDSHDVARGRHSWGRKRTGGGRGEETPGLGWEAEVEGGDPAISSAVLTTSLSSAEARAQAEQDELEALQRVLGTLSSSSSFSSARSNTRFGAPPPQVQIVSIESDGLFAPTEQILLHDLIAGSELVHVQSPDGHDGFLLEFEQINAAVGAFLQKTLATSAGEQGVAAVYEGNGVGWEEWKDWKGDHAAAAAVAAAAAAADAASRDADVNGTDGEAMPKIKESVFGEVEDVTRW
;
A
#
# COMPACT_ATOMS: atom_id res chain seq x y z
N MET A 1 44.76 25.83 -9.40
CA MET A 1 43.73 26.87 -9.29
C MET A 1 42.68 26.60 -10.36
N THR A 2 41.55 26.04 -9.97
CA THR A 2 40.32 25.89 -10.77
C THR A 2 39.21 25.86 -9.73
N ALA A 3 38.31 26.84 -9.75
CA ALA A 3 37.33 26.98 -8.69
C ALA A 3 36.19 25.98 -8.88
N ALA A 4 35.89 25.20 -7.84
CA ALA A 4 34.58 24.57 -7.73
C ALA A 4 33.56 25.68 -7.46
N THR A 5 32.75 26.04 -8.46
CA THR A 5 31.68 27.02 -8.31
C THR A 5 30.57 26.40 -7.47
N SER A 6 30.51 26.77 -6.19
CA SER A 6 29.45 26.40 -5.26
C SER A 6 28.14 27.07 -5.67
N ALA A 7 27.40 26.41 -6.58
CA ALA A 7 26.03 26.73 -6.89
C ALA A 7 25.13 26.39 -5.69
N SER A 8 25.08 27.30 -4.72
CA SER A 8 24.15 27.27 -3.60
C SER A 8 22.74 27.51 -4.12
N ALA A 9 22.13 26.48 -4.71
CA ALA A 9 20.71 26.48 -5.00
C ALA A 9 19.94 26.69 -3.69
N SER A 10 19.28 27.84 -3.57
CA SER A 10 18.39 28.11 -2.44
C SER A 10 17.22 27.14 -2.53
N ALA A 11 17.26 26.05 -1.76
CA ALA A 11 16.18 25.09 -1.70
C ALA A 11 14.86 25.81 -1.45
N SER A 12 13.88 25.57 -2.32
CA SER A 12 12.53 26.09 -2.17
C SER A 12 11.90 25.55 -0.87
N LYS A 13 10.94 26.28 -0.32
CA LYS A 13 10.07 25.71 0.72
C LYS A 13 9.07 24.76 0.06
N PRO A 14 8.59 23.71 0.76
CA PRO A 14 7.50 22.88 0.26
C PRO A 14 6.27 23.71 -0.12
N TYR A 15 5.59 23.34 -1.20
CA TYR A 15 4.47 24.10 -1.75
C TYR A 15 3.44 23.19 -2.45
N LEU A 16 2.19 23.64 -2.54
CA LEU A 16 1.12 22.85 -3.15
C LEU A 16 1.18 22.87 -4.69
N ILE A 17 0.90 21.72 -5.30
CA ILE A 17 0.71 21.55 -6.74
C ILE A 17 -0.70 21.01 -7.04
N PRO A 18 -1.24 21.20 -8.26
CA PRO A 18 -2.57 20.71 -8.62
C PRO A 18 -2.74 19.20 -8.44
N GLY A 19 -1.79 18.42 -8.97
CA GLY A 19 -1.99 16.98 -9.20
C GLY A 19 -3.13 16.73 -10.21
N PRO A 20 -3.59 15.47 -10.36
CA PRO A 20 -2.98 14.25 -9.82
C PRO A 20 -1.55 14.00 -10.35
N THR A 21 -0.71 13.36 -9.55
CA THR A 21 0.73 13.13 -9.80
C THR A 21 1.06 11.72 -10.27
N SER A 22 0.05 10.84 -10.33
CA SER A 22 0.18 9.44 -10.76
C SER A 22 -1.14 8.96 -11.38
N PRO A 23 -1.16 7.91 -12.22
CA PRO A 23 -2.39 7.47 -12.89
C PRO A 23 -3.45 7.01 -11.90
N GLN A 24 -3.09 6.17 -10.92
CA GLN A 24 -4.06 5.61 -9.99
C GLN A 24 -4.56 6.62 -8.94
N SER A 25 -3.83 7.72 -8.69
CA SER A 25 -4.37 8.83 -7.87
C SER A 25 -5.51 9.60 -8.55
N SER A 26 -5.68 9.50 -9.88
CA SER A 26 -6.85 10.06 -10.59
C SER A 26 -8.14 9.25 -10.39
N PHE A 27 -8.06 8.04 -9.82
CA PHE A 27 -9.23 7.20 -9.53
C PHE A 27 -9.86 7.46 -8.15
N LEU A 28 -9.20 8.27 -7.31
CA LEU A 28 -9.69 8.61 -5.98
C LEU A 28 -10.77 9.70 -6.05
N PRO A 29 -11.65 9.82 -5.03
CA PRO A 29 -12.53 10.98 -4.89
C PRO A 29 -11.74 12.30 -4.87
N CYS A 30 -12.37 13.39 -5.32
CA CYS A 30 -11.76 14.71 -5.30
C CYS A 30 -11.52 15.20 -3.86
N GLY A 31 -10.57 16.14 -3.70
CA GLY A 31 -10.19 16.71 -2.40
C GLY A 31 -8.84 16.25 -1.85
N GLN A 32 -8.18 15.25 -2.47
CA GLN A 32 -6.77 14.96 -2.20
C GLN A 32 -5.89 16.15 -2.64
N SER A 33 -5.01 16.59 -1.75
CA SER A 33 -4.02 17.65 -1.96
C SER A 33 -2.62 17.06 -2.20
N TYR A 34 -1.77 17.81 -2.90
CA TYR A 34 -0.42 17.36 -3.29
C TYR A 34 0.61 18.41 -2.86
N LEU A 35 1.51 18.04 -1.95
CA LEU A 35 2.65 18.85 -1.54
C LEU A 35 3.89 18.43 -2.35
N LEU A 36 4.59 19.38 -2.96
CA LEU A 36 5.91 19.15 -3.53
C LEU A 36 6.99 19.46 -2.48
N ILE A 37 7.84 18.49 -2.16
CA ILE A 37 8.99 18.65 -1.27
C ILE A 37 10.26 18.63 -2.15
N PRO A 38 10.96 19.76 -2.32
CA PRO A 38 11.99 19.89 -3.36
C PRO A 38 13.23 19.00 -3.16
N ALA A 39 13.51 18.53 -1.95
CA ALA A 39 14.49 17.47 -1.70
C ALA A 39 14.13 16.65 -0.45
N PHE A 40 14.31 15.33 -0.52
CA PHE A 40 14.15 14.42 0.62
C PHE A 40 15.18 13.29 0.58
N THR A 41 16.03 13.20 1.60
CA THR A 41 17.04 12.15 1.72
C THR A 41 16.49 10.96 2.49
N LEU A 42 16.37 9.82 1.81
CA LEU A 42 15.95 8.53 2.34
C LEU A 42 16.93 7.98 3.39
N GLU A 43 16.49 7.01 4.19
CA GLU A 43 17.33 6.32 5.17
C GLU A 43 18.53 5.60 4.52
N SER A 44 18.39 5.23 3.23
CA SER A 44 19.47 4.69 2.37
C SER A 44 20.52 5.72 1.93
N GLY A 45 20.38 7.00 2.32
CA GLY A 45 21.24 8.10 1.88
C GLY A 45 20.95 8.62 0.45
N ILE A 46 20.03 7.99 -0.28
CA ILE A 46 19.59 8.44 -1.60
C ILE A 46 18.68 9.68 -1.43
N THR A 47 19.00 10.76 -2.13
CA THR A 47 18.16 11.98 -2.15
C THR A 47 17.24 11.97 -3.36
N LEU A 48 15.93 11.97 -3.10
CA LEU A 48 14.90 12.26 -4.09
C LEU A 48 14.76 13.79 -4.23
N THR A 49 14.53 14.29 -5.45
CA THR A 49 14.29 15.72 -5.74
C THR A 49 12.89 15.93 -6.26
N ASP A 50 12.29 17.09 -5.94
CA ASP A 50 10.94 17.49 -6.33
C ASP A 50 9.92 16.36 -6.13
N VAL A 51 9.79 15.98 -4.85
CA VAL A 51 9.10 14.78 -4.37
C VAL A 51 7.62 15.11 -4.12
N PRO A 52 6.68 14.56 -4.91
CA PRO A 52 5.26 14.71 -4.61
C PRO A 52 4.88 13.88 -3.39
N VAL A 53 4.04 14.46 -2.53
CA VAL A 53 3.43 13.79 -1.37
C VAL A 53 1.94 14.11 -1.35
N ALA A 54 1.12 13.09 -1.51
CA ALA A 54 -0.33 13.22 -1.50
C ALA A 54 -0.89 13.13 -0.07
N PHE A 55 -1.89 13.95 0.25
CA PHE A 55 -2.56 13.94 1.57
C PHE A 55 -4.01 14.43 1.47
N LYS A 56 -4.87 14.05 2.42
CA LYS A 56 -6.24 14.58 2.57
C LYS A 56 -6.50 14.91 4.04
N THR A 57 -7.36 15.90 4.29
CA THR A 57 -7.67 16.40 5.62
C THR A 57 -9.17 16.61 5.83
N TRP A 58 -9.61 16.53 7.09
CA TRP A 58 -10.99 16.80 7.51
C TRP A 58 -10.97 17.58 8.83
N GLY A 59 -12.00 18.40 9.06
CA GLY A 59 -12.08 19.26 10.23
C GLY A 59 -11.14 20.47 10.16
N LYS A 60 -10.80 21.04 11.32
CA LYS A 60 -9.99 22.27 11.42
C LYS A 60 -8.90 22.17 12.46
N LEU A 61 -7.70 22.63 12.11
CA LEU A 61 -6.62 22.87 13.05
C LEU A 61 -7.02 24.00 13.99
N ASP A 62 -6.84 23.80 15.29
CA ASP A 62 -7.11 24.78 16.34
C ASP A 62 -6.19 26.02 16.15
N PRO A 63 -6.73 27.21 15.82
CA PRO A 63 -5.92 28.40 15.56
C PRO A 63 -5.31 29.03 16.83
N ALA A 64 -5.63 28.52 18.03
CA ALA A 64 -5.05 28.96 19.29
C ALA A 64 -3.95 28.02 19.80
N THR A 65 -4.09 26.70 19.61
CA THR A 65 -3.13 25.70 20.15
C THR A 65 -2.39 24.89 19.10
N HIS A 66 -2.93 24.78 17.88
CA HIS A 66 -2.45 23.90 16.80
C HIS A 66 -2.19 22.44 17.25
N ALA A 67 -2.89 22.00 18.31
CA ALA A 67 -2.61 20.76 19.07
C ALA A 67 -3.71 19.68 18.97
N ASN A 68 -4.74 19.89 18.13
CA ASN A 68 -5.87 18.97 17.94
C ASN A 68 -5.72 18.08 16.69
N ALA A 69 -4.53 17.97 16.11
CA ALA A 69 -4.29 17.13 14.93
C ALA A 69 -4.37 15.64 15.27
N LEU A 70 -5.07 14.86 14.45
CA LEU A 70 -5.13 13.40 14.53
C LEU A 70 -4.58 12.84 13.21
N LEU A 71 -3.45 12.14 13.28
CA LEU A 71 -2.84 11.51 12.12
C LEU A 71 -3.37 10.09 11.96
N VAL A 72 -3.92 9.79 10.79
CA VAL A 72 -4.31 8.46 10.34
C VAL A 72 -3.20 7.90 9.45
N ALA A 73 -2.69 6.72 9.78
CA ALA A 73 -1.71 5.99 9.00
C ALA A 73 -2.38 4.80 8.28
N HIS A 74 -2.36 4.80 6.95
CA HIS A 74 -3.09 3.83 6.14
C HIS A 74 -2.35 2.49 5.98
N ALA A 75 -3.11 1.41 5.73
CA ALA A 75 -2.59 0.07 5.49
C ALA A 75 -2.00 -0.10 4.07
N LEU A 76 -1.36 -1.25 3.81
CA LEU A 76 -0.57 -1.58 2.60
C LEU A 76 -1.20 -1.10 1.28
N THR A 77 -2.49 -1.34 1.07
CA THR A 77 -3.19 -1.04 -0.19
C THR A 77 -4.23 0.09 -0.08
N GLY A 78 -4.13 0.92 0.96
CA GLY A 78 -4.96 2.11 1.18
C GLY A 78 -4.38 3.38 0.53
N SER A 79 -5.17 4.45 0.52
CA SER A 79 -4.81 5.77 0.01
C SER A 79 -4.81 6.81 1.14
N ALA A 80 -4.59 8.10 0.81
CA ALA A 80 -4.82 9.17 1.79
C ALA A 80 -6.31 9.44 2.06
N ASP A 81 -7.26 8.88 1.30
CA ASP A 81 -8.69 9.13 1.50
C ASP A 81 -9.29 8.15 2.52
N VAL A 82 -9.27 8.54 3.80
CA VAL A 82 -9.81 7.76 4.94
C VAL A 82 -11.30 7.46 4.78
N GLU A 83 -12.06 8.27 4.04
CA GLU A 83 -13.48 7.98 3.77
C GLU A 83 -13.62 6.69 2.94
N ASP A 84 -12.69 6.43 2.02
CA ASP A 84 -12.67 5.26 1.10
C ASP A 84 -11.92 4.04 1.67
N TRP A 85 -11.82 3.91 3.01
CA TRP A 85 -11.51 2.63 3.67
C TRP A 85 -11.93 2.56 5.16
N TRP A 86 -12.09 3.70 5.82
CA TRP A 86 -12.48 3.83 7.23
C TRP A 86 -13.65 4.81 7.46
N GLY A 87 -14.43 5.13 6.42
CA GLY A 87 -15.61 6.02 6.48
C GLY A 87 -16.58 5.80 7.66
N PRO A 88 -16.90 4.56 8.10
CA PRO A 88 -17.75 4.33 9.29
C PRO A 88 -17.19 4.87 10.62
N LEU A 89 -15.89 5.19 10.68
CA LEU A 89 -15.17 5.81 11.80
C LEU A 89 -14.99 7.33 11.65
N LEU A 90 -15.49 7.94 10.56
CA LEU A 90 -15.29 9.35 10.21
C LEU A 90 -16.63 10.12 10.34
N GLY A 91 -16.64 11.20 11.14
CA GLY A 91 -17.82 12.05 11.36
C GLY A 91 -18.12 12.38 12.82
N VAL A 92 -19.18 13.16 13.05
CA VAL A 92 -19.54 13.69 14.37
C VAL A 92 -19.74 12.57 15.40
N GLY A 93 -19.03 12.63 16.53
CA GLY A 93 -19.08 11.62 17.58
C GLY A 93 -18.42 10.27 17.23
N LYS A 94 -17.69 10.19 16.11
CA LYS A 94 -16.89 9.02 15.72
C LYS A 94 -15.44 9.14 16.19
N LEU A 95 -14.64 8.11 15.94
CA LEU A 95 -13.21 8.10 16.24
C LEU A 95 -12.45 9.24 15.55
N PHE A 96 -12.73 9.46 14.26
CA PHE A 96 -12.22 10.59 13.48
C PHE A 96 -13.33 11.65 13.41
N ASP A 97 -13.51 12.42 14.49
CA ASP A 97 -14.51 13.49 14.56
C ASP A 97 -13.96 14.83 14.03
N PRO A 98 -14.33 15.28 12.81
CA PRO A 98 -13.84 16.53 12.25
C PRO A 98 -14.39 17.79 12.94
N THR A 99 -15.39 17.69 13.84
CA THR A 99 -15.74 18.85 14.67
C THR A 99 -14.71 19.12 15.76
N ARG A 100 -13.91 18.11 16.12
CA ARG A 100 -12.94 18.16 17.24
C ARG A 100 -11.49 18.11 16.77
N PHE A 101 -11.19 17.21 15.87
CA PHE A 101 -9.84 16.96 15.37
C PHE A 101 -9.60 17.65 14.02
N PHE A 102 -8.35 18.02 13.78
CA PHE A 102 -7.84 18.15 12.42
C PHE A 102 -7.34 16.78 11.98
N VAL A 103 -8.21 16.02 11.32
CA VAL A 103 -7.87 14.69 10.84
C VAL A 103 -6.98 14.85 9.61
N VAL A 104 -5.81 14.21 9.62
CA VAL A 104 -4.85 14.23 8.52
C VAL A 104 -4.54 12.79 8.13
N CYS A 105 -4.52 12.48 6.84
CA CYS A 105 -3.95 11.25 6.32
C CYS A 105 -3.02 11.58 5.15
N VAL A 106 -1.85 10.94 5.13
CA VAL A 106 -0.78 11.21 4.17
C VAL A 106 -0.41 9.89 3.48
N ASN A 107 -0.31 9.91 2.16
CA ASN A 107 0.00 8.72 1.38
C ASN A 107 1.51 8.38 1.47
N VAL A 108 1.83 7.12 1.72
CA VAL A 108 3.21 6.63 1.90
C VAL A 108 4.04 6.70 0.62
N LEU A 109 5.37 6.75 0.75
CA LEU A 109 6.29 6.63 -0.40
C LEU A 109 6.18 5.23 -1.04
N GLY A 110 6.22 5.14 -2.36
CA GLY A 110 6.05 3.88 -3.09
C GLY A 110 4.60 3.43 -3.30
N SER A 111 3.62 4.24 -2.89
CA SER A 111 2.19 4.01 -3.17
C SER A 111 1.79 4.58 -4.54
N PRO A 112 0.86 3.92 -5.27
CA PRO A 112 0.37 4.41 -6.56
C PRO A 112 -0.64 5.57 -6.43
N TYR A 113 -0.90 6.05 -5.21
CA TYR A 113 -1.95 7.02 -4.90
C TYR A 113 -1.46 8.47 -4.72
N GLY A 114 -0.32 8.82 -5.32
CA GLY A 114 0.08 10.21 -5.59
C GLY A 114 1.35 10.68 -4.86
N SER A 115 1.78 9.98 -3.82
CA SER A 115 3.13 10.16 -3.28
C SER A 115 4.19 9.53 -4.19
N ALA A 116 5.43 10.03 -4.12
CA ALA A 116 6.54 9.57 -4.96
C ALA A 116 6.72 8.05 -4.87
N SER A 117 6.76 7.39 -6.03
CA SER A 117 6.63 5.95 -6.19
C SER A 117 7.08 5.49 -7.59
N PRO A 118 7.09 4.16 -7.87
CA PRO A 118 7.22 3.61 -9.22
C PRO A 118 6.31 4.28 -10.27
N CYS A 119 5.13 4.75 -9.86
CA CYS A 119 4.15 5.42 -10.73
C CYS A 119 4.35 6.94 -10.88
N THR A 120 5.48 7.50 -10.42
CA THR A 120 5.82 8.93 -10.56
C THR A 120 7.10 9.16 -11.36
N ARG A 121 7.36 10.41 -11.76
CA ARG A 121 8.52 10.82 -12.57
C ARG A 121 9.87 10.62 -11.85
N SER A 122 10.85 10.05 -12.55
CA SER A 122 12.21 9.82 -12.03
C SER A 122 13.08 11.07 -12.03
N GLY A 123 12.81 12.02 -12.93
CA GLY A 123 13.43 13.35 -12.93
C GLY A 123 12.82 14.35 -11.93
N GLY A 124 11.98 13.91 -10.99
CA GLY A 124 11.17 14.78 -10.14
C GLY A 124 9.85 15.23 -10.77
N GLN A 125 8.95 15.76 -9.94
CA GLN A 125 7.62 16.27 -10.32
C GLN A 125 7.63 17.79 -10.49
N ASP A 126 7.00 18.31 -11.54
CA ASP A 126 6.88 19.76 -11.76
C ASP A 126 5.42 20.26 -11.70
N GLN A 127 5.24 21.57 -11.89
CA GLN A 127 3.95 22.26 -11.83
C GLN A 127 3.08 22.09 -13.09
N HIS A 128 3.59 21.47 -14.16
CA HIS A 128 2.96 21.41 -15.48
C HIS A 128 2.52 19.99 -15.87
N HIS A 129 3.23 18.95 -15.43
CA HIS A 129 2.92 17.55 -15.76
C HIS A 129 2.02 16.88 -14.70
N HIS A 130 0.70 17.05 -14.81
CA HIS A 130 -0.28 16.29 -14.03
C HIS A 130 -0.88 15.14 -14.87
N SER A 131 -1.31 14.04 -14.25
CA SER A 131 -1.72 12.81 -14.97
C SER A 131 -3.06 12.91 -15.72
N GLU A 132 -3.67 14.09 -15.76
CA GLU A 132 -4.76 14.43 -16.68
C GLU A 132 -4.25 14.85 -18.09
N HIS A 133 -2.95 15.12 -18.25
CA HIS A 133 -2.38 15.50 -19.55
C HIS A 133 -2.20 14.28 -20.47
N PRO A 134 -2.55 14.36 -21.76
CA PRO A 134 -2.48 13.22 -22.69
C PRO A 134 -1.07 12.73 -23.01
N ASP A 135 -0.03 13.46 -22.58
CA ASP A 135 1.39 13.11 -22.77
C ASP A 135 1.91 12.10 -21.72
N TRP A 136 1.03 11.47 -20.91
CA TRP A 136 1.41 10.34 -20.07
C TRP A 136 1.63 9.08 -20.92
N ASP A 137 2.80 8.98 -21.54
CA ASP A 137 3.20 7.88 -22.44
C ASP A 137 3.86 6.69 -21.71
N GLY A 138 4.32 6.88 -20.47
CA GLY A 138 5.08 5.88 -19.72
C GLY A 138 6.61 6.00 -19.89
N HIS A 139 7.12 7.15 -20.34
CA HIS A 139 8.54 7.48 -20.32
C HIS A 139 8.88 8.47 -19.19
N GLY A 140 10.10 8.36 -18.64
CA GLY A 140 10.57 9.27 -17.58
C GLY A 140 9.95 9.07 -16.19
N TRP A 141 9.20 7.98 -15.97
CA TRP A 141 8.83 7.47 -14.64
C TRP A 141 9.98 6.69 -13.96
N TRP A 142 9.80 6.32 -12.69
CA TRP A 142 10.73 5.45 -11.96
C TRP A 142 10.57 3.96 -12.32
N GLY A 143 9.36 3.44 -12.42
CA GLY A 143 9.13 2.00 -12.61
C GLY A 143 9.84 1.16 -11.53
N PRO A 144 10.58 0.09 -11.89
CA PRO A 144 11.28 -0.75 -10.92
C PRO A 144 12.51 -0.08 -10.30
N ASP A 145 13.01 1.01 -10.88
CA ASP A 145 14.19 1.74 -10.41
C ASP A 145 13.89 2.72 -9.25
N PHE A 146 12.64 2.77 -8.75
CA PHE A 146 12.30 3.59 -7.58
C PHE A 146 13.11 3.17 -6.35
N PRO A 147 13.86 4.07 -5.70
CA PRO A 147 14.70 3.72 -4.55
C PRO A 147 13.89 3.13 -3.40
N ALA A 148 14.39 2.05 -2.80
CA ALA A 148 13.76 1.41 -1.64
C ALA A 148 13.56 2.41 -0.49
N THR A 149 12.36 2.42 0.11
CA THR A 149 12.00 3.30 1.22
C THR A 149 11.47 2.51 2.41
N THR A 150 11.77 2.97 3.62
CA THR A 150 11.41 2.32 4.89
C THR A 150 10.15 2.93 5.52
N VAL A 151 9.65 2.32 6.61
CA VAL A 151 8.58 2.92 7.45
C VAL A 151 9.06 4.23 8.09
N ARG A 152 10.36 4.39 8.36
CA ARG A 152 10.94 5.64 8.89
C ARG A 152 10.97 6.73 7.83
N ASP A 153 11.17 6.40 6.55
CA ASP A 153 11.04 7.37 5.46
C ASP A 153 9.63 7.97 5.39
N ASP A 154 8.59 7.13 5.56
CA ASP A 154 7.21 7.62 5.62
C ASP A 154 7.02 8.56 6.82
N VAL A 155 7.41 8.16 8.03
CA VAL A 155 7.28 9.00 9.24
C VAL A 155 8.02 10.33 9.08
N ARG A 156 9.23 10.32 8.50
CA ARG A 156 10.03 11.54 8.25
C ARG A 156 9.40 12.45 7.18
N ILE A 157 8.81 11.90 6.11
CA ILE A 157 8.17 12.74 5.08
C ILE A 157 6.77 13.22 5.52
N GLN A 158 6.04 12.42 6.29
CA GLN A 158 4.78 12.82 6.92
C GLN A 158 4.98 14.01 7.88
N LYS A 159 6.09 14.02 8.65
CA LYS A 159 6.45 15.18 9.49
C LYS A 159 6.59 16.47 8.70
N LEU A 160 7.16 16.44 7.50
CA LEU A 160 7.27 17.62 6.63
C LEU A 160 5.89 18.12 6.14
N VAL A 161 4.94 17.21 5.91
CA VAL A 161 3.54 17.59 5.61
C VAL A 161 2.87 18.21 6.85
N LEU A 162 3.06 17.65 8.05
CA LEU A 162 2.52 18.20 9.29
C LEU A 162 3.13 19.58 9.63
N ASP A 163 4.43 19.79 9.38
CA ASP A 163 5.08 21.09 9.53
C ASP A 163 4.54 22.10 8.51
N PHE A 164 4.32 21.71 7.26
CA PHE A 164 3.68 22.56 6.24
C PHE A 164 2.24 22.95 6.61
N LEU A 165 1.48 22.01 7.21
CA LEU A 165 0.14 22.26 7.76
C LEU A 165 0.16 23.02 9.11
N GLY A 166 1.33 23.35 9.65
CA GLY A 166 1.48 24.15 10.86
C GLY A 166 1.14 23.41 12.16
N VAL A 167 1.19 22.07 12.20
CA VAL A 167 0.82 21.28 13.38
C VAL A 167 1.86 21.42 14.50
N GLU A 168 1.44 21.89 15.67
CA GLU A 168 2.27 22.04 16.87
C GLU A 168 2.31 20.76 17.71
N GLN A 169 1.20 20.01 17.76
CA GLN A 169 1.13 18.75 18.50
C GLN A 169 0.07 17.81 17.90
N LEU A 170 0.40 16.52 17.84
CA LEU A 170 -0.53 15.45 17.54
C LEU A 170 -1.30 15.07 18.81
N ALA A 171 -2.62 15.22 18.76
CA ALA A 171 -3.52 14.67 19.77
C ALA A 171 -3.47 13.14 19.76
N ALA A 172 -3.49 12.52 18.58
CA ALA A 172 -3.32 11.08 18.44
C ALA A 172 -2.67 10.69 17.10
N VAL A 173 -2.04 9.51 17.06
CA VAL A 173 -1.68 8.78 15.83
C VAL A 173 -2.35 7.42 15.86
N VAL A 174 -3.10 7.08 14.81
CA VAL A 174 -3.94 5.87 14.71
C VAL A 174 -3.66 5.16 13.39
N GLY A 175 -3.49 3.83 13.40
CA GLY A 175 -3.20 3.08 12.16
C GLY A 175 -3.24 1.57 12.32
N GLY A 176 -3.75 0.89 11.30
CA GLY A 176 -3.84 -0.57 11.22
C GLY A 176 -2.77 -1.18 10.31
N SER A 177 -2.35 -2.43 10.58
CA SER A 177 -1.45 -3.19 9.70
C SER A 177 -0.09 -2.47 9.49
N MET A 178 0.32 -2.26 8.24
CA MET A 178 1.45 -1.40 7.87
C MET A 178 1.33 0.04 8.43
N GLY A 179 0.13 0.58 8.55
CA GLY A 179 -0.10 1.88 9.21
C GLY A 179 0.25 1.83 10.69
N GLY A 180 -0.02 0.70 11.36
CA GLY A 180 0.38 0.45 12.74
C GLY A 180 1.90 0.39 12.95
N MET A 181 2.66 -0.03 11.93
CA MET A 181 4.13 0.03 11.94
C MET A 181 4.60 1.49 12.02
N ALA A 182 3.99 2.38 11.24
CA ALA A 182 4.28 3.81 11.28
C ALA A 182 3.86 4.45 12.62
N VAL A 183 2.74 4.04 13.22
CA VAL A 183 2.31 4.49 14.57
C VAL A 183 3.39 4.20 15.62
N LEU A 184 4.06 3.04 15.54
CA LEU A 184 5.14 2.66 16.46
C LEU A 184 6.45 3.43 16.20
N GLU A 185 6.77 3.74 14.94
CA GLU A 185 7.96 4.54 14.59
C GLU A 185 7.81 6.04 14.89
N TRP A 186 6.59 6.58 14.83
CA TRP A 186 6.28 7.99 15.10
C TRP A 186 6.89 8.59 16.38
N PRO A 187 6.69 8.02 17.59
CA PRO A 187 7.29 8.53 18.83
C PRO A 187 8.79 8.24 18.94
N LEU A 188 9.31 7.26 18.19
CA LEU A 188 10.73 6.88 18.22
C LEU A 188 11.55 7.86 17.38
N CYS A 189 11.03 8.26 16.20
CA CYS A 189 11.58 9.30 15.35
C CYS A 189 11.35 10.72 15.92
N TYR A 190 10.12 11.04 16.35
CA TYR A 190 9.70 12.38 16.77
C TYR A 190 8.95 12.37 18.13
N PRO A 191 9.64 12.08 19.26
CA PRO A 191 9.07 12.22 20.60
C PRO A 191 8.75 13.69 20.95
N VAL A 192 9.50 14.62 20.34
CA VAL A 192 9.37 16.07 20.47
C VAL A 192 9.36 16.72 19.09
N ARG A 193 8.84 17.95 19.00
CA ARG A 193 8.74 18.68 17.74
C ARG A 193 10.12 19.19 17.31
N PHE A 194 10.83 18.36 16.55
CA PHE A 194 12.14 18.67 15.98
C PHE A 194 12.06 18.72 14.44
N PRO A 195 12.89 19.55 13.76
CA PRO A 195 13.71 20.63 14.32
C PRO A 195 12.86 21.76 14.94
N PRO A 196 13.42 22.59 15.84
CA PRO A 196 12.78 23.82 16.29
C PRO A 196 12.42 24.72 15.09
N GLN A 197 11.24 25.33 15.10
CA GLN A 197 10.77 26.11 13.94
C GLN A 197 11.31 27.56 13.94
N THR A 198 11.74 28.09 15.09
CA THR A 198 12.30 29.43 15.20
C THR A 198 13.82 29.44 15.51
N PRO A 199 14.55 30.46 15.06
CA PRO A 199 15.93 30.69 15.47
C PRO A 199 16.10 30.90 16.99
N GLU A 200 15.06 31.39 17.68
CA GLU A 200 15.09 31.60 19.12
C GLU A 200 14.99 30.28 19.90
N GLU A 201 14.11 29.36 19.51
CA GLU A 201 14.09 28.00 20.07
C GLU A 201 15.41 27.27 19.79
N ALA A 202 15.95 27.39 18.58
CA ALA A 202 17.26 26.82 18.24
C ALA A 202 18.40 27.40 19.11
N ALA A 203 18.41 28.71 19.34
CA ALA A 203 19.37 29.37 20.21
C ALA A 203 19.18 29.00 21.70
N GLN A 204 17.95 28.87 22.18
CA GLN A 204 17.65 28.40 23.54
C GLN A 204 18.11 26.96 23.76
N LEU A 205 17.87 26.07 22.79
CA LEU A 205 18.36 24.69 22.81
C LEU A 205 19.89 24.64 22.80
N GLN A 206 20.57 25.45 21.98
CA GLN A 206 22.04 25.55 22.01
C GLN A 206 22.55 26.09 23.35
N GLN A 207 21.90 27.09 23.95
CA GLN A 207 22.29 27.61 25.27
C GLN A 207 22.08 26.56 26.38
N GLN A 208 20.99 25.79 26.36
CA GLN A 208 20.77 24.69 27.30
C GLN A 208 21.83 23.59 27.15
N GLN A 209 22.21 23.24 25.92
CA GLN A 209 23.30 22.30 25.65
C GLN A 209 24.65 22.82 26.17
N GLN A 210 24.99 24.09 25.91
CA GLN A 210 26.23 24.72 26.39
C GLN A 210 26.27 24.89 27.92
N ALA A 211 25.13 25.16 28.56
CA ALA A 211 25.02 25.19 30.03
C ALA A 211 25.25 23.81 30.66
N SER A 212 24.78 22.74 30.02
CA SER A 212 24.98 21.38 30.54
C SER A 212 26.46 20.93 30.47
N SER A 213 27.17 21.25 29.38
CA SER A 213 28.57 20.84 29.17
C SER A 213 29.61 21.66 29.94
N SER A 214 29.29 22.90 30.33
CA SER A 214 30.19 23.80 31.07
C SER A 214 30.21 23.59 32.60
N SER A 215 29.35 22.71 33.14
CA SER A 215 29.20 22.47 34.59
C SER A 215 30.30 21.63 35.25
N SER A 216 31.28 21.14 34.49
CA SER A 216 32.21 20.06 34.88
C SER A 216 33.45 20.49 35.70
N SER A 217 33.48 21.68 36.30
CA SER A 217 34.67 22.19 37.01
C SER A 217 34.38 23.05 38.25
N SER A 218 33.81 22.46 39.29
CA SER A 218 34.07 22.90 40.68
C SER A 218 33.88 21.76 41.70
N ASN A 219 34.78 21.67 42.68
CA ASN A 219 34.65 20.73 43.79
C ASN A 219 33.72 21.34 44.86
N GLY A 220 32.44 20.96 44.84
CA GLY A 220 31.44 21.39 45.81
C GLY A 220 30.47 20.27 46.15
N ASN A 221 30.37 19.91 47.43
CA ASN A 221 29.53 18.79 47.88
C ASN A 221 28.06 19.24 48.04
N ALA A 222 27.35 19.35 46.92
CA ALA A 222 25.93 19.72 46.88
C ALA A 222 25.16 18.78 45.93
N SER A 223 24.02 18.27 46.37
CA SER A 223 23.15 17.38 45.59
C SER A 223 22.25 18.17 44.64
N THR A 224 22.84 18.83 43.64
CA THR A 224 22.08 19.52 42.58
C THR A 224 21.59 18.50 41.56
N SER A 225 20.29 18.20 41.59
CA SER A 225 19.64 17.43 40.53
C SER A 225 19.64 18.23 39.23
N SER A 226 20.45 17.81 38.26
CA SER A 226 20.36 18.33 36.88
C SER A 226 19.10 17.78 36.22
N SER A 227 17.97 18.44 36.48
CA SER A 227 16.73 18.23 35.75
C SER A 227 16.79 19.04 34.46
N TYR A 228 16.89 18.35 33.32
CA TYR A 228 16.52 18.96 32.04
C TYR A 228 15.08 19.48 32.14
N PRO A 229 14.76 20.67 31.60
CA PRO A 229 13.38 21.13 31.53
C PRO A 229 12.58 20.14 30.68
N SER A 230 11.46 19.66 31.20
CA SER A 230 10.59 18.71 30.50
C SER A 230 10.13 19.33 29.18
N GLN A 231 10.50 18.72 28.06
CA GLN A 231 10.04 19.18 26.75
C GLN A 231 8.57 18.80 26.54
N LYS A 232 7.83 19.59 25.75
CA LYS A 232 6.45 19.26 25.37
C LYS A 232 6.49 18.04 24.43
N PRO A 233 5.72 16.96 24.69
CA PRO A 233 5.70 15.81 23.79
C PRO A 233 5.02 16.18 22.47
N TYR A 234 5.51 15.67 21.34
CA TYR A 234 4.87 15.94 20.06
C TYR A 234 3.58 15.15 19.86
N ILE A 235 3.43 14.00 20.53
CA ILE A 235 2.28 13.10 20.43
C ILE A 235 1.71 12.88 21.83
N ARG A 236 0.39 12.97 22.00
CA ARG A 236 -0.30 12.68 23.28
C ARG A 236 -0.83 11.24 23.38
N ALA A 237 -1.30 10.66 22.28
CA ALA A 237 -1.86 9.30 22.25
C ALA A 237 -1.37 8.50 21.02
N LEU A 238 -1.19 7.19 21.20
CA LEU A 238 -0.86 6.23 20.14
C LEU A 238 -1.86 5.08 20.13
N VAL A 239 -2.29 4.69 18.93
CA VAL A 239 -3.21 3.56 18.72
C VAL A 239 -2.71 2.66 17.57
N PRO A 240 -1.73 1.78 17.82
CA PRO A 240 -1.33 0.75 16.88
C PRO A 240 -2.37 -0.39 16.87
N ILE A 241 -2.89 -0.71 15.68
CA ILE A 241 -3.93 -1.73 15.48
C ILE A 241 -3.38 -2.85 14.59
N ALA A 242 -3.61 -4.12 14.96
CA ALA A 242 -3.31 -5.32 14.15
C ALA A 242 -1.91 -5.27 13.50
N THR A 243 -0.87 -5.12 14.33
CA THR A 243 0.50 -4.82 13.86
C THR A 243 1.54 -5.41 14.82
N ALA A 244 2.83 -5.25 14.51
CA ALA A 244 3.94 -5.78 15.29
C ALA A 244 5.12 -4.80 15.37
N ALA A 245 5.99 -5.00 16.37
CA ALA A 245 7.21 -4.21 16.56
C ALA A 245 8.24 -4.39 15.42
N ARG A 246 8.15 -5.50 14.68
CA ARG A 246 8.95 -5.83 13.50
C ARG A 246 8.15 -6.76 12.59
N HIS A 247 8.46 -6.82 11.29
CA HIS A 247 7.78 -7.77 10.40
C HIS A 247 8.26 -9.21 10.68
N SER A 248 7.32 -10.12 10.94
CA SER A 248 7.65 -11.49 11.34
C SER A 248 8.10 -12.34 10.14
N ALA A 249 8.87 -13.39 10.40
CA ALA A 249 9.28 -14.34 9.36
C ALA A 249 8.09 -14.96 8.60
N TRP A 250 6.92 -15.04 9.25
CA TRP A 250 5.66 -15.46 8.63
C TRP A 250 5.12 -14.41 7.65
N GLY A 251 5.02 -13.14 8.07
CA GLY A 251 4.63 -12.03 7.19
C GLY A 251 5.57 -11.86 6.00
N ILE A 252 6.88 -11.90 6.23
CA ILE A 252 7.92 -11.86 5.20
C ILE A 252 7.77 -13.03 4.21
N SER A 253 7.49 -14.25 4.69
CA SER A 253 7.31 -15.42 3.82
C SER A 253 6.08 -15.29 2.90
N TRP A 254 4.98 -14.73 3.41
CA TRP A 254 3.79 -14.47 2.60
C TRP A 254 3.98 -13.31 1.62
N ALA A 255 4.64 -12.23 2.05
CA ALA A 255 5.02 -11.11 1.20
C ALA A 255 5.91 -11.59 0.03
N GLU A 256 6.88 -12.47 0.28
CA GLU A 256 7.71 -13.05 -0.76
C GLU A 256 6.92 -13.97 -1.71
N ALA A 257 6.04 -14.84 -1.20
CA ALA A 257 5.19 -15.67 -2.06
C ALA A 257 4.27 -14.84 -2.98
N GLN A 258 3.78 -13.69 -2.48
CA GLN A 258 3.00 -12.72 -3.26
C GLN A 258 3.88 -12.03 -4.32
N ARG A 259 5.11 -11.60 -3.98
CA ARG A 259 6.06 -11.03 -4.95
C ARG A 259 6.48 -12.01 -6.03
N GLN A 260 6.78 -13.26 -5.66
CA GLN A 260 7.10 -14.32 -6.62
C GLN A 260 5.93 -14.62 -7.57
N SER A 261 4.68 -14.47 -7.10
CA SER A 261 3.50 -14.53 -7.99
C SER A 261 3.54 -13.44 -9.07
N ILE A 262 3.91 -12.20 -8.71
CA ILE A 262 4.11 -11.09 -9.66
C ILE A 262 5.29 -11.37 -10.61
N TYR A 263 6.45 -11.76 -10.07
CA TYR A 263 7.66 -12.04 -10.87
C TYR A 263 7.48 -13.21 -11.85
N SER A 264 6.59 -14.15 -11.55
CA SER A 264 6.28 -15.29 -12.43
C SER A 264 5.37 -14.94 -13.62
N ASP A 265 4.76 -13.75 -13.65
CA ASP A 265 3.93 -13.32 -14.79
C ASP A 265 4.82 -12.85 -15.95
N PRO A 266 4.72 -13.45 -17.16
CA PRO A 266 5.52 -13.03 -18.33
C PRO A 266 5.31 -11.56 -18.74
N LEU A 267 4.22 -10.93 -18.28
CA LEU A 267 3.96 -9.51 -18.50
C LEU A 267 4.66 -8.60 -17.46
N PHE A 268 5.36 -9.13 -16.46
CA PHE A 268 6.10 -8.30 -15.49
C PHE A 268 7.33 -7.63 -16.10
N GLN A 269 8.06 -8.30 -17.02
CA GLN A 269 9.18 -7.71 -17.77
C GLN A 269 10.23 -7.02 -16.87
N ASP A 270 10.62 -7.69 -15.78
CA ASP A 270 11.51 -7.19 -14.71
C ASP A 270 11.06 -5.84 -14.07
N GLY A 271 9.77 -5.52 -14.21
CA GLY A 271 9.11 -4.30 -13.74
C GLY A 271 8.94 -3.23 -14.81
N TYR A 272 9.54 -3.37 -15.99
CA TYR A 272 9.45 -2.41 -17.10
C TYR A 272 8.19 -2.57 -17.98
N TYR A 273 7.11 -3.11 -17.41
CA TYR A 273 5.84 -3.29 -18.10
C TYR A 273 5.12 -1.96 -18.39
N SER A 274 4.28 -1.93 -19.42
CA SER A 274 3.44 -0.76 -19.73
C SER A 274 2.12 -0.81 -18.96
N LEU A 275 1.54 0.37 -18.65
CA LEU A 275 0.23 0.47 -17.98
C LEU A 275 -0.92 -0.15 -18.80
N ALA A 276 -0.75 -0.30 -20.12
CA ALA A 276 -1.69 -0.99 -20.99
C ALA A 276 -1.61 -2.53 -20.89
N SER A 277 -0.48 -3.08 -20.42
CA SER A 277 -0.23 -4.52 -20.32
C SER A 277 0.52 -4.92 -19.03
N PRO A 278 -0.01 -4.60 -17.83
CA PRO A 278 0.63 -4.96 -16.56
C PRO A 278 0.58 -6.48 -16.28
N PRO A 279 1.34 -6.99 -15.29
CA PRO A 279 1.31 -8.38 -14.82
C PRO A 279 -0.02 -8.74 -14.11
N ARG A 280 -1.11 -8.81 -14.89
CA ARG A 280 -2.46 -8.98 -14.38
C ARG A 280 -2.64 -10.29 -13.61
N ASN A 281 -2.04 -11.39 -14.07
CA ASN A 281 -2.22 -12.70 -13.45
C ASN A 281 -1.41 -12.77 -12.15
N GLY A 282 -0.17 -12.29 -12.18
CA GLY A 282 0.72 -12.27 -11.02
C GLY A 282 0.22 -11.36 -9.89
N LEU A 283 -0.27 -10.15 -10.21
CA LEU A 283 -0.84 -9.22 -9.23
C LEU A 283 -2.22 -9.71 -8.72
N SER A 284 -3.03 -10.34 -9.57
CA SER A 284 -4.28 -11.01 -9.15
C SER A 284 -3.98 -12.17 -8.20
N ALA A 285 -2.98 -13.01 -8.49
CA ALA A 285 -2.52 -14.09 -7.63
C ALA A 285 -1.95 -13.59 -6.29
N ALA A 286 -1.17 -12.50 -6.29
CA ALA A 286 -0.69 -11.85 -5.09
C ALA A 286 -1.86 -11.39 -4.19
N ARG A 287 -2.88 -10.71 -4.75
CA ARG A 287 -4.08 -10.31 -3.99
C ARG A 287 -4.89 -11.51 -3.51
N MET A 288 -5.01 -12.59 -4.29
CA MET A 288 -5.69 -13.82 -3.88
C MET A 288 -4.98 -14.49 -2.69
N ALA A 289 -3.65 -14.55 -2.70
CA ALA A 289 -2.86 -15.07 -1.57
C ALA A 289 -2.99 -14.16 -0.34
N ALA A 290 -2.88 -12.83 -0.51
CA ALA A 290 -3.04 -11.86 0.56
C ALA A 290 -4.43 -11.91 1.22
N LEU A 291 -5.51 -12.07 0.44
CA LEU A 291 -6.86 -12.18 0.99
C LEU A 291 -7.08 -13.47 1.81
N LEU A 292 -6.27 -14.51 1.58
CA LEU A 292 -6.26 -15.72 2.41
C LEU A 292 -5.45 -15.56 3.70
N THR A 293 -4.50 -14.63 3.78
CA THR A 293 -3.83 -14.26 5.04
C THR A 293 -4.61 -13.21 5.82
N TYR A 294 -5.41 -12.37 5.14
CA TYR A 294 -6.21 -11.34 5.79
C TYR A 294 -7.50 -11.85 6.43
N ARG A 295 -7.94 -13.08 6.14
CA ARG A 295 -9.19 -13.67 6.63
C ARG A 295 -8.93 -14.95 7.42
N SER A 296 -9.80 -15.25 8.38
CA SER A 296 -9.75 -16.54 9.07
C SER A 296 -10.24 -17.70 8.19
N ARG A 297 -9.77 -18.92 8.50
CA ARG A 297 -10.26 -20.17 7.90
C ARG A 297 -11.77 -20.35 8.08
N ASP A 298 -12.32 -19.94 9.22
CA ASP A 298 -13.73 -20.16 9.57
C ASP A 298 -14.67 -19.14 8.91
N SER A 299 -14.20 -17.90 8.66
CA SER A 299 -14.89 -16.95 7.77
C SER A 299 -15.02 -17.54 6.36
N PHE A 300 -13.95 -18.10 5.79
CA PHE A 300 -14.00 -18.72 4.46
C PHE A 300 -14.90 -19.97 4.40
N GLU A 301 -14.83 -20.88 5.37
CA GLU A 301 -15.67 -22.10 5.37
C GLU A 301 -17.16 -21.77 5.59
N SER A 302 -17.49 -20.87 6.52
CA SER A 302 -18.89 -20.47 6.75
C SER A 302 -19.50 -19.74 5.55
N ARG A 303 -18.79 -18.77 4.97
CA ARG A 303 -19.23 -17.95 3.84
C ARG A 303 -19.38 -18.77 2.55
N PHE A 304 -18.43 -19.66 2.25
CA PHE A 304 -18.40 -20.39 0.97
C PHE A 304 -18.58 -21.90 1.12
N GLY A 305 -17.76 -22.55 1.95
CA GLY A 305 -17.67 -24.01 2.04
C GLY A 305 -17.58 -24.68 0.67
N ARG A 306 -18.33 -25.76 0.45
CA ARG A 306 -18.37 -26.51 -0.83
C ARG A 306 -19.40 -25.98 -1.86
N ARG A 307 -19.89 -24.75 -1.71
CA ARG A 307 -20.87 -24.13 -2.64
C ARG A 307 -20.26 -23.90 -4.02
N VAL A 308 -21.10 -23.90 -5.05
CA VAL A 308 -20.72 -23.77 -6.47
C VAL A 308 -21.14 -22.39 -6.96
N GLY A 309 -20.35 -21.75 -7.83
CA GLY A 309 -20.77 -20.52 -8.50
C GLY A 309 -21.99 -20.76 -9.40
N LYS A 310 -22.90 -19.78 -9.51
CA LYS A 310 -23.83 -19.73 -10.64
C LYS A 310 -22.97 -19.54 -11.91
N PRO A 311 -23.17 -20.29 -13.01
CA PRO A 311 -22.42 -20.07 -14.23
C PRO A 311 -22.66 -18.65 -14.76
N GLU A 312 -21.59 -18.00 -15.21
CA GLU A 312 -21.64 -16.63 -15.74
C GLU A 312 -22.48 -16.59 -17.02
N LYS A 313 -23.40 -15.62 -17.13
CA LYS A 313 -24.24 -15.47 -18.32
C LYS A 313 -23.41 -15.28 -19.61
N GLN A 314 -22.22 -14.70 -19.50
CA GLN A 314 -21.27 -14.58 -20.61
C GLN A 314 -20.88 -15.94 -21.21
N GLN A 315 -20.72 -17.00 -20.40
CA GLN A 315 -20.41 -18.33 -20.94
C GLN A 315 -21.58 -18.92 -21.73
N GLN A 316 -22.83 -18.62 -21.35
CA GLN A 316 -24.02 -19.00 -22.13
C GLN A 316 -24.16 -18.19 -23.41
N GLN A 317 -23.91 -16.87 -23.38
CA GLN A 317 -23.91 -16.02 -24.58
C GLN A 317 -22.80 -16.43 -25.56
N GLN A 318 -21.59 -16.72 -25.07
CA GLN A 318 -20.47 -17.14 -25.90
C GLN A 318 -20.69 -18.55 -26.49
N GLN A 319 -21.27 -19.48 -25.74
CA GLN A 319 -21.71 -20.78 -26.28
C GLN A 319 -22.83 -20.61 -27.33
N GLN A 320 -23.77 -19.68 -27.13
CA GLN A 320 -24.82 -19.39 -28.13
C GLN A 320 -24.25 -18.74 -29.40
N GLN A 321 -23.27 -17.84 -29.28
CA GLN A 321 -22.56 -17.26 -30.43
C GLN A 321 -21.77 -18.31 -31.23
N VAL A 322 -21.03 -19.20 -30.54
CA VAL A 322 -20.32 -20.31 -31.20
C VAL A 322 -21.30 -21.27 -31.88
N GLN A 323 -22.38 -21.67 -31.21
CA GLN A 323 -23.41 -22.53 -31.82
C GLN A 323 -24.12 -21.85 -33.01
N ALA A 324 -24.32 -20.53 -32.98
CA ALA A 324 -24.86 -19.79 -34.11
C ALA A 324 -23.89 -19.76 -35.30
N GLN A 325 -22.59 -19.60 -35.06
CA GLN A 325 -21.56 -19.66 -36.10
C GLN A 325 -21.44 -21.07 -36.71
N GLU A 326 -21.47 -22.13 -35.89
CA GLU A 326 -21.48 -23.52 -36.34
C GLU A 326 -22.73 -23.83 -37.20
N GLN A 327 -23.91 -23.35 -36.80
CA GLN A 327 -25.14 -23.50 -37.58
C GLN A 327 -25.09 -22.73 -38.91
N GLN A 328 -24.48 -21.55 -38.95
CA GLN A 328 -24.29 -20.79 -40.20
C GLN A 328 -23.33 -21.49 -41.18
N GLN A 329 -22.24 -22.10 -40.70
CA GLN A 329 -21.36 -22.91 -41.55
C GLN A 329 -22.04 -24.18 -42.09
N GLN A 330 -22.89 -24.83 -41.29
CA GLN A 330 -23.67 -25.99 -41.73
C GLN A 330 -24.75 -25.63 -42.76
N GLN A 331 -25.34 -24.43 -42.66
CA GLN A 331 -26.27 -23.94 -43.69
C GLN A 331 -25.55 -23.58 -44.99
N GLN A 332 -24.39 -22.91 -44.96
CA GLN A 332 -23.64 -22.59 -46.18
C GLN A 332 -23.18 -23.84 -46.94
N THR A 333 -22.76 -24.89 -46.23
CA THR A 333 -22.37 -26.18 -46.83
C THR A 333 -23.54 -27.04 -47.34
N SER A 334 -24.78 -26.65 -47.05
CA SER A 334 -25.99 -27.37 -47.52
C SER A 334 -26.48 -26.93 -48.91
N THR A 335 -25.98 -25.81 -49.45
CA THR A 335 -26.55 -25.17 -50.66
C THR A 335 -25.97 -25.63 -52.01
N GLU A 336 -24.80 -26.29 -52.04
CA GLU A 336 -24.13 -26.71 -53.28
C GLU A 336 -24.32 -28.19 -53.63
N SER A 337 -25.56 -28.67 -53.82
CA SER A 337 -25.78 -29.92 -54.58
C SER A 337 -27.21 -30.14 -55.12
N GLN A 338 -27.45 -29.88 -56.41
CA GLN A 338 -28.17 -30.74 -57.39
C GLN A 338 -28.20 -30.08 -58.79
N PRO A 339 -28.34 -30.83 -59.92
CA PRO A 339 -28.12 -30.30 -61.28
C PRO A 339 -29.36 -30.23 -62.20
N SER A 340 -29.33 -29.38 -63.24
CA SER A 340 -30.16 -29.41 -64.48
C SER A 340 -29.74 -28.32 -65.50
N ALA A 341 -30.19 -28.27 -66.76
CA ALA A 341 -30.29 -29.28 -67.83
C ALA A 341 -30.76 -28.64 -69.18
N ASN A 342 -30.11 -28.98 -70.31
CA ASN A 342 -30.45 -28.60 -71.71
C ASN A 342 -30.41 -27.08 -72.06
N GLY A 343 -30.16 -26.65 -73.31
CA GLY A 343 -29.73 -27.38 -74.52
C GLY A 343 -29.83 -26.55 -75.83
N ASN A 344 -29.01 -26.88 -76.83
CA ASN A 344 -28.90 -26.30 -78.20
C ASN A 344 -28.30 -24.86 -78.33
N GLY A 345 -27.50 -24.51 -79.36
CA GLY A 345 -27.01 -25.32 -80.50
C GLY A 345 -25.90 -24.65 -81.35
N SER A 346 -25.20 -25.47 -82.15
CA SER A 346 -23.96 -25.21 -82.95
C SER A 346 -24.13 -24.25 -84.17
N PRO A 347 -23.08 -23.76 -84.88
CA PRO A 347 -22.02 -24.55 -85.56
C PRO A 347 -20.56 -23.98 -85.54
N PRO A 348 -19.53 -24.71 -86.09
CA PRO A 348 -18.09 -24.45 -85.87
C PRO A 348 -17.26 -24.23 -87.19
N PRO A 349 -15.97 -24.63 -87.33
CA PRO A 349 -14.75 -23.76 -87.30
C PRO A 349 -13.98 -23.75 -88.66
N PRO A 350 -12.71 -23.24 -88.83
CA PRO A 350 -11.47 -23.88 -88.32
C PRO A 350 -10.19 -23.00 -88.09
N THR A 351 -9.16 -23.60 -87.47
CA THR A 351 -7.66 -23.44 -87.63
C THR A 351 -6.96 -22.13 -88.04
N THR A 352 -5.82 -21.83 -87.39
CA THR A 352 -4.55 -21.36 -88.03
C THR A 352 -3.29 -21.65 -87.17
N ASN A 353 -2.09 -21.59 -87.81
CA ASN A 353 -0.76 -21.73 -87.20
C ASN A 353 0.07 -20.41 -87.32
N GLY A 354 1.09 -20.22 -86.48
CA GLY A 354 2.16 -19.18 -86.57
C GLY A 354 2.94 -19.07 -85.24
N LEU A 355 4.28 -19.10 -85.11
CA LEU A 355 5.38 -18.32 -85.76
C LEU A 355 5.27 -16.80 -85.48
N SER A 356 6.30 -16.02 -85.10
CA SER A 356 7.69 -16.18 -84.58
C SER A 356 8.21 -14.75 -84.15
N ASN A 357 9.41 -14.40 -83.64
CA ASN A 357 10.73 -15.01 -83.36
C ASN A 357 11.53 -14.09 -82.36
N GLY A 358 12.67 -14.53 -81.80
CA GLY A 358 13.65 -13.69 -81.03
C GLY A 358 14.16 -14.38 -79.75
N HIS A 359 15.39 -14.89 -79.63
CA HIS A 359 16.73 -14.24 -79.57
C HIS A 359 17.02 -13.53 -78.23
N SER A 360 18.17 -13.72 -77.56
CA SER A 360 19.31 -14.65 -77.77
C SER A 360 20.28 -14.72 -76.55
N HIS A 361 21.25 -15.65 -76.59
CA HIS A 361 22.43 -15.80 -75.70
C HIS A 361 22.23 -16.31 -74.25
N SER A 362 23.13 -17.13 -73.66
CA SER A 362 24.27 -17.89 -74.21
C SER A 362 24.88 -18.92 -73.21
N GLN A 363 25.42 -20.03 -73.75
CA GLN A 363 26.49 -20.90 -73.18
C GLN A 363 26.13 -21.74 -71.91
N GLN A 364 26.21 -23.08 -71.95
CA GLN A 364 27.39 -23.98 -71.78
C GLN A 364 27.89 -24.07 -70.31
N GLN A 365 28.25 -25.22 -69.73
CA GLN A 365 28.36 -26.60 -70.26
C GLN A 365 28.22 -27.69 -69.16
N GLN A 366 27.64 -28.84 -69.53
CA GLN A 366 27.81 -30.21 -68.98
C GLN A 366 28.40 -30.45 -67.56
N SER A 367 27.64 -31.18 -66.71
CA SER A 367 28.10 -32.48 -66.18
C SER A 367 26.93 -33.42 -65.83
N GLN A 368 27.12 -34.72 -66.10
CA GLN A 368 26.18 -35.86 -66.14
C GLN A 368 25.43 -36.22 -64.82
N PRO A 369 24.41 -37.12 -64.86
CA PRO A 369 23.49 -37.40 -63.74
C PRO A 369 23.76 -38.73 -63.02
N THR A 370 23.07 -38.95 -61.89
CA THR A 370 22.63 -40.30 -61.46
C THR A 370 21.17 -40.26 -61.01
N SER A 371 20.43 -41.32 -61.33
CA SER A 371 19.04 -41.57 -60.91
C SER A 371 18.77 -43.08 -60.95
N VAL A 372 17.56 -43.50 -60.54
CA VAL A 372 17.07 -44.88 -60.32
C VAL A 372 17.84 -45.68 -59.24
N SER A 373 17.27 -46.27 -58.19
CA SER A 373 15.93 -46.79 -57.83
C SER A 373 15.62 -48.23 -58.29
N SER A 374 15.30 -49.11 -57.32
CA SER A 374 14.48 -50.32 -57.52
C SER A 374 13.89 -50.85 -56.20
N THR A 375 12.60 -50.57 -56.00
CA THR A 375 11.61 -51.45 -55.31
C THR A 375 11.45 -52.79 -56.07
N PRO A 376 10.65 -53.83 -55.65
CA PRO A 376 9.46 -53.76 -54.79
C PRO A 376 9.22 -54.91 -53.77
N GLY A 377 8.13 -54.79 -53.01
CA GLY A 377 7.56 -55.86 -52.17
C GLY A 377 6.39 -55.35 -51.31
N GLY A 378 5.24 -55.02 -51.92
CA GLY A 378 4.12 -54.35 -51.23
C GLY A 378 2.83 -55.20 -51.14
N GLY A 379 1.85 -54.74 -50.36
CA GLY A 379 0.46 -55.24 -50.48
C GLY A 379 -0.38 -55.38 -49.20
N ALA A 380 -0.58 -54.34 -48.40
CA ALA A 380 -1.72 -54.29 -47.46
C ALA A 380 -2.14 -52.84 -47.18
N SER A 381 -3.35 -52.45 -47.58
CA SER A 381 -3.88 -51.10 -47.29
C SER A 381 -4.58 -51.06 -45.94
N ARG A 382 -4.18 -50.12 -45.07
CA ARG A 382 -5.01 -49.65 -43.96
C ARG A 382 -5.07 -48.12 -44.01
N ARG A 383 -6.29 -47.59 -44.11
CA ARG A 383 -6.56 -46.15 -44.07
C ARG A 383 -6.16 -45.61 -42.69
N SER A 384 -5.30 -44.61 -42.65
CA SER A 384 -5.06 -43.80 -41.45
C SER A 384 -6.24 -42.87 -41.23
N SER A 385 -7.24 -43.32 -40.48
CA SER A 385 -8.33 -42.47 -40.00
C SER A 385 -7.77 -41.43 -39.03
N SER A 386 -7.62 -40.20 -39.50
CA SER A 386 -7.27 -39.02 -38.69
C SER A 386 -8.38 -38.74 -37.69
N THR A 387 -8.33 -39.43 -36.56
CA THR A 387 -9.33 -39.32 -35.50
C THR A 387 -9.03 -38.04 -34.72
N ASN A 388 -9.69 -36.94 -35.10
CA ASN A 388 -9.69 -35.71 -34.32
C ASN A 388 -10.29 -36.02 -32.93
N MET A 389 -9.44 -36.31 -31.95
CA MET A 389 -9.85 -36.33 -30.56
C MET A 389 -10.09 -34.90 -30.09
N HIS A 390 -11.30 -34.39 -30.36
CA HIS A 390 -11.86 -33.29 -29.59
C HIS A 390 -11.95 -33.74 -28.13
N PHE A 391 -10.94 -33.38 -27.34
CA PHE A 391 -11.05 -33.34 -25.90
C PHE A 391 -12.05 -32.24 -25.52
N SER A 392 -13.34 -32.58 -25.59
CA SER A 392 -14.39 -31.81 -24.94
C SER A 392 -14.20 -31.96 -23.42
N ALA A 393 -13.30 -31.15 -22.88
CA ALA A 393 -13.10 -31.03 -21.44
C ALA A 393 -14.41 -30.48 -20.85
N ALA A 394 -15.16 -31.33 -20.15
CA ALA A 394 -16.37 -30.91 -19.47
C ALA A 394 -16.05 -29.70 -18.57
N PRO A 395 -16.87 -28.62 -18.59
CA PRO A 395 -16.54 -27.37 -17.93
C PRO A 395 -16.25 -27.61 -16.44
N ALA A 396 -15.03 -27.27 -16.02
CA ALA A 396 -14.56 -27.57 -14.69
C ALA A 396 -15.46 -26.90 -13.63
N LYS A 397 -15.84 -27.66 -12.60
CA LYS A 397 -16.77 -27.20 -11.57
C LYS A 397 -16.12 -26.14 -10.68
N ILE A 398 -16.44 -24.87 -10.91
CA ILE A 398 -15.91 -23.72 -10.15
C ILE A 398 -16.68 -23.56 -8.82
N PHE A 399 -15.96 -23.61 -7.71
CA PHE A 399 -16.50 -23.33 -6.36
C PHE A 399 -16.65 -21.83 -6.13
N SER A 400 -17.63 -21.42 -5.31
CA SER A 400 -17.90 -19.99 -5.07
C SER A 400 -16.71 -19.24 -4.46
N ALA A 401 -15.90 -19.91 -3.62
CA ALA A 401 -14.64 -19.36 -3.11
C ALA A 401 -13.63 -19.03 -4.22
N GLN A 402 -13.57 -19.85 -5.28
CA GLN A 402 -12.68 -19.61 -6.43
C GLN A 402 -13.17 -18.42 -7.28
N SER A 403 -14.49 -18.31 -7.49
CA SER A 403 -15.08 -17.13 -8.16
C SER A 403 -14.85 -15.85 -7.35
N TYR A 404 -15.01 -15.90 -6.02
CA TYR A 404 -14.75 -14.77 -5.13
C TYR A 404 -13.29 -14.32 -5.16
N LEU A 405 -12.34 -15.25 -5.01
CA LEU A 405 -10.90 -14.94 -5.06
C LEU A 405 -10.51 -14.29 -6.39
N ARG A 406 -10.96 -14.84 -7.52
CA ARG A 406 -10.72 -14.26 -8.86
C ARG A 406 -11.31 -12.86 -8.98
N TYR A 407 -12.58 -12.67 -8.61
CA TYR A 407 -13.23 -11.37 -8.62
C TYR A 407 -12.47 -10.32 -7.79
N GLN A 408 -11.95 -10.67 -6.62
CA GLN A 408 -11.19 -9.77 -5.77
C GLN A 408 -9.81 -9.43 -6.36
N GLY A 409 -9.14 -10.40 -6.98
CA GLY A 409 -7.91 -10.15 -7.75
C GLY A 409 -8.15 -9.24 -8.96
N ASP A 410 -9.17 -9.52 -9.77
CA ASP A 410 -9.52 -8.75 -10.96
C ASP A 410 -10.05 -7.34 -10.65
N LYS A 411 -10.70 -7.14 -9.48
CA LYS A 411 -11.06 -5.83 -8.94
C LYS A 411 -9.80 -5.05 -8.52
N PHE A 412 -8.88 -5.70 -7.80
CA PHE A 412 -7.67 -5.07 -7.30
C PHE A 412 -6.71 -4.62 -8.42
N VAL A 413 -6.50 -5.46 -9.44
CA VAL A 413 -5.65 -5.17 -10.60
C VAL A 413 -6.13 -3.96 -11.44
N LYS A 414 -7.37 -3.49 -11.23
CA LYS A 414 -7.87 -2.23 -11.85
C LYS A 414 -7.46 -0.97 -11.08
N ARG A 415 -7.14 -1.07 -9.78
CA ARG A 415 -6.88 0.09 -8.90
C ARG A 415 -5.47 0.15 -8.31
N PHE A 416 -4.60 -0.83 -8.59
CA PHE A 416 -3.27 -0.95 -7.97
C PHE A 416 -2.19 -1.30 -8.98
N ASP A 417 -0.94 -0.95 -8.65
CA ASP A 417 0.25 -1.17 -9.49
C ASP A 417 1.18 -2.26 -8.91
N ALA A 418 1.80 -3.06 -9.77
CA ALA A 418 2.59 -4.21 -9.34
C ALA A 418 3.99 -3.85 -8.80
N ASN A 419 4.67 -2.85 -9.38
CA ASN A 419 5.92 -2.32 -8.86
C ASN A 419 5.69 -1.67 -7.49
N CYS A 420 4.60 -0.91 -7.32
CA CYS A 420 4.20 -0.38 -6.01
C CYS A 420 3.90 -1.50 -5.00
N TYR A 421 3.26 -2.60 -5.42
CA TYR A 421 3.01 -3.76 -4.54
C TYR A 421 4.32 -4.43 -4.08
N VAL A 422 5.24 -4.64 -5.02
CA VAL A 422 6.59 -5.16 -4.75
C VAL A 422 7.38 -4.22 -3.82
N HIS A 423 7.29 -2.91 -4.02
CA HIS A 423 7.95 -1.91 -3.20
C HIS A 423 7.42 -1.90 -1.76
N LEU A 424 6.11 -1.78 -1.59
CA LEU A 424 5.51 -1.62 -0.26
C LEU A 424 5.59 -2.91 0.57
N THR A 425 5.53 -4.08 -0.05
CA THR A 425 5.80 -5.34 0.67
C THR A 425 7.27 -5.45 1.09
N ARG A 426 8.23 -5.01 0.27
CA ARG A 426 9.64 -4.90 0.68
C ARG A 426 9.86 -3.86 1.79
N LYS A 427 9.09 -2.76 1.80
CA LYS A 427 9.09 -1.80 2.91
C LYS A 427 8.65 -2.47 4.21
N MET A 428 7.57 -3.25 4.19
CA MET A 428 7.13 -4.00 5.38
C MET A 428 8.24 -4.93 5.88
N ASP A 429 8.94 -5.65 5.00
CA ASP A 429 10.08 -6.51 5.38
C ASP A 429 11.27 -5.75 6.01
N SER A 430 11.37 -4.42 5.80
CA SER A 430 12.39 -3.56 6.43
C SER A 430 11.98 -3.03 7.82
N HIS A 431 10.75 -3.29 8.26
CA HIS A 431 10.21 -2.80 9.53
C HIS A 431 10.77 -3.58 10.72
N ASP A 432 11.54 -2.86 11.55
CA ASP A 432 11.94 -3.25 12.89
C ASP A 432 12.21 -1.98 13.70
N VAL A 433 11.44 -1.76 14.76
CA VAL A 433 11.62 -0.59 15.64
C VAL A 433 12.98 -0.59 16.35
N ALA A 434 13.64 -1.74 16.52
CA ALA A 434 14.96 -1.85 17.16
C ALA A 434 16.14 -1.67 16.20
N ARG A 435 15.93 -1.72 14.88
CA ARG A 435 16.99 -1.55 13.85
C ARG A 435 17.72 -0.22 14.05
N GLY A 436 19.05 -0.27 14.13
CA GLY A 436 19.89 0.90 14.45
C GLY A 436 19.80 1.43 15.89
N ARG A 437 18.88 0.92 16.73
CA ARG A 437 18.60 1.41 18.08
C ARG A 437 18.99 0.44 19.20
N HIS A 438 19.62 -0.68 18.85
CA HIS A 438 20.10 -1.73 19.77
C HIS A 438 20.96 -1.21 20.95
N SER A 439 21.63 -0.08 20.80
CA SER A 439 22.45 0.60 21.82
C SER A 439 21.66 1.40 22.86
N TRP A 440 20.39 1.74 22.58
CA TRP A 440 19.57 2.60 23.44
C TRP A 440 19.48 2.01 24.86
N GLY A 441 19.70 2.86 25.88
CA GLY A 441 19.67 2.47 27.29
C GLY A 441 20.83 1.57 27.77
N ARG A 442 21.78 1.19 26.91
CA ARG A 442 22.87 0.27 27.29
C ARG A 442 23.95 0.98 28.11
N LYS A 443 24.12 0.59 29.38
CA LYS A 443 25.19 1.11 30.24
C LYS A 443 26.56 0.56 29.80
N ARG A 444 27.53 1.45 29.56
CA ARG A 444 28.91 1.07 29.18
C ARG A 444 29.57 0.26 30.30
N THR A 445 29.85 -1.01 30.04
CA THR A 445 30.61 -1.91 30.91
C THR A 445 32.12 -1.62 30.84
N GLY A 446 32.56 -0.45 31.31
CA GLY A 446 33.99 -0.12 31.34
C GLY A 446 34.33 1.33 31.72
N GLY A 447 34.57 1.57 33.01
CA GLY A 447 35.40 2.66 33.56
C GLY A 447 34.91 4.11 33.44
N GLY A 448 34.32 4.51 32.32
CA GLY A 448 33.88 5.88 32.06
C GLY A 448 32.46 6.15 32.52
N ARG A 449 32.25 7.23 33.30
CA ARG A 449 30.91 7.76 33.60
C ARG A 449 30.35 8.50 32.37
N GLY A 450 29.79 7.73 31.45
CA GLY A 450 28.94 8.21 30.36
C GLY A 450 27.82 7.22 30.13
N GLU A 451 26.59 7.59 30.48
CA GLU A 451 25.42 7.03 29.82
C GLU A 451 25.38 7.67 28.43
N GLU A 452 25.39 6.88 27.36
CA GLU A 452 25.23 7.42 26.01
C GLU A 452 23.77 7.90 25.89
N THR A 453 23.60 9.22 26.01
CA THR A 453 22.33 9.90 25.72
C THR A 453 21.89 9.50 24.31
N PRO A 454 20.65 9.01 24.11
CA PRO A 454 20.13 8.75 22.78
C PRO A 454 20.34 9.97 21.88
N GLY A 455 20.99 9.76 20.72
CA GLY A 455 21.47 10.85 19.88
C GLY A 455 20.37 11.83 19.47
N LEU A 456 20.76 13.06 19.13
CA LEU A 456 19.84 14.07 18.63
C LEU A 456 19.28 13.63 17.27
N GLY A 457 17.95 13.69 17.13
CA GLY A 457 17.23 13.39 15.89
C GLY A 457 17.38 11.98 15.35
N TRP A 458 16.88 11.78 14.14
CA TRP A 458 17.15 10.62 13.28
C TRP A 458 18.55 10.71 12.64
N GLU A 459 19.16 11.90 12.62
CA GLU A 459 20.49 12.17 12.06
C GLU A 459 21.58 11.30 12.70
N ALA A 460 21.50 11.08 14.01
CA ALA A 460 22.40 10.16 14.74
C ALA A 460 22.18 8.67 14.41
N GLU A 461 21.08 8.30 13.73
CA GLU A 461 20.87 6.94 13.19
C GLU A 461 21.57 6.76 11.82
N VAL A 462 22.03 7.85 11.17
CA VAL A 462 22.61 7.84 9.81
C VAL A 462 24.15 7.90 9.82
N GLU A 463 24.78 8.60 10.78
CA GLU A 463 26.26 8.60 10.89
C GLU A 463 26.83 7.21 11.22
N GLY A 464 26.03 6.36 11.89
CA GLY A 464 26.29 4.92 12.02
C GLY A 464 25.86 4.16 10.77
N GLY A 465 26.51 4.45 9.63
CA GLY A 465 26.13 3.94 8.30
C GLY A 465 25.86 2.43 8.28
N ASP A 466 24.70 2.06 7.71
CA ASP A 466 23.97 0.78 7.85
C ASP A 466 24.59 -0.20 8.87
N PRO A 467 24.06 -0.28 10.11
CA PRO A 467 24.55 -1.19 11.16
C PRO A 467 24.15 -2.64 10.82
N ALA A 468 24.85 -3.16 9.80
CA ALA A 468 24.35 -4.06 8.76
C ALA A 468 23.36 -5.10 9.27
N ILE A 469 22.05 -4.78 9.21
CA ILE A 469 20.88 -5.62 9.55
C ILE A 469 21.11 -6.63 10.71
N SER A 470 21.75 -6.20 11.81
CA SER A 470 22.15 -7.09 12.93
C SER A 470 22.81 -8.42 12.48
N SER A 471 23.59 -8.36 11.40
CA SER A 471 23.84 -9.48 10.49
C SER A 471 24.67 -10.62 11.05
N ALA A 472 25.18 -10.51 12.28
CA ALA A 472 25.70 -11.66 13.03
C ALA A 472 24.66 -12.81 13.10
N VAL A 473 23.38 -12.47 13.21
CA VAL A 473 22.26 -13.42 13.24
C VAL A 473 21.93 -13.98 11.85
N LEU A 474 21.91 -13.13 10.81
CA LEU A 474 21.46 -13.50 9.46
C LEU A 474 22.56 -14.08 8.55
N THR A 475 23.84 -13.75 8.77
CA THR A 475 24.96 -14.26 7.95
C THR A 475 25.58 -15.53 8.49
N THR A 476 25.32 -15.88 9.76
CA THR A 476 25.69 -17.19 10.26
C THR A 476 24.57 -18.19 9.99
N SER A 477 24.92 -19.33 9.41
CA SER A 477 24.15 -20.56 9.60
C SER A 477 24.22 -20.90 11.10
N LEU A 478 23.27 -20.41 11.89
CA LEU A 478 23.10 -20.70 13.32
C LEU A 478 22.88 -22.21 13.49
N SER A 479 23.99 -22.93 13.64
CA SER A 479 24.07 -24.38 13.47
C SER A 479 23.72 -25.16 14.74
N SER A 480 23.76 -24.51 15.90
CA SER A 480 23.18 -24.99 17.16
C SER A 480 21.85 -24.28 17.45
N ALA A 481 20.98 -24.93 18.24
CA ALA A 481 19.77 -24.29 18.76
C ALA A 481 20.10 -23.18 19.77
N GLU A 482 21.18 -23.33 20.53
CA GLU A 482 21.66 -22.36 21.53
C GLU A 482 21.95 -21.00 20.90
N ALA A 483 22.58 -20.98 19.72
CA ALA A 483 22.90 -19.73 19.02
C ALA A 483 21.65 -19.01 18.49
N ARG A 484 20.54 -19.74 18.23
CA ARG A 484 19.24 -19.16 17.86
C ARG A 484 18.53 -18.58 19.08
N ALA A 485 18.48 -19.33 20.17
CA ALA A 485 17.90 -18.87 21.43
C ALA A 485 18.62 -17.60 21.96
N GLN A 486 19.95 -17.51 21.82
CA GLN A 486 20.68 -16.29 22.19
C GLN A 486 20.35 -15.11 21.26
N ALA A 487 20.20 -15.33 19.95
CA ALA A 487 19.80 -14.28 19.02
C ALA A 487 18.38 -13.78 19.31
N GLU A 488 17.42 -14.68 19.52
CA GLU A 488 16.04 -14.36 19.91
C GLU A 488 15.98 -13.57 21.23
N GLN A 489 16.84 -13.91 22.20
CA GLN A 489 17.00 -13.18 23.46
C GLN A 489 17.61 -11.77 23.26
N ASP A 490 18.71 -11.65 22.50
CA ASP A 490 19.37 -10.37 22.22
C ASP A 490 18.43 -9.38 21.51
N GLU A 491 17.61 -9.89 20.59
CA GLU A 491 16.55 -9.15 19.88
C GLU A 491 15.41 -8.73 20.83
N LEU A 492 14.92 -9.64 21.67
CA LEU A 492 13.88 -9.34 22.67
C LEU A 492 14.34 -8.27 23.66
N GLU A 493 15.58 -8.34 24.12
CA GLU A 493 16.16 -7.30 24.99
C GLU A 493 16.33 -5.95 24.25
N ALA A 494 16.61 -5.96 22.94
CA ALA A 494 16.66 -4.73 22.15
C ALA A 494 15.27 -4.09 22.01
N LEU A 495 14.24 -4.90 21.70
CA LEU A 495 12.85 -4.46 21.68
C LEU A 495 12.40 -3.91 23.04
N GLN A 496 12.75 -4.60 24.14
CA GLN A 496 12.44 -4.14 25.51
C GLN A 496 13.07 -2.77 25.82
N ARG A 497 14.33 -2.53 25.41
CA ARG A 497 15.00 -1.23 25.62
C ARG A 497 14.38 -0.10 24.79
N VAL A 498 13.95 -0.39 23.57
CA VAL A 498 13.37 0.63 22.67
C VAL A 498 11.91 0.93 23.02
N LEU A 499 11.05 -0.09 23.11
CA LEU A 499 9.64 0.06 23.51
C LEU A 499 9.49 0.53 24.96
N GLY A 500 10.46 0.20 25.83
CA GLY A 500 10.56 0.74 27.18
C GLY A 500 10.68 2.28 27.23
N THR A 501 11.08 2.96 26.15
CA THR A 501 11.06 4.43 26.08
C THR A 501 9.65 5.03 25.95
N LEU A 502 8.68 4.22 25.54
CA LEU A 502 7.25 4.58 25.43
C LEU A 502 6.46 4.27 26.70
N SER A 503 7.09 3.69 27.73
CA SER A 503 6.42 3.22 28.94
C SER A 503 6.05 4.37 29.89
N SER A 504 4.76 4.50 30.23
CA SER A 504 4.28 5.44 31.24
C SER A 504 4.20 4.75 32.61
N SER A 505 4.81 5.32 33.66
CA SER A 505 4.80 4.68 34.99
C SER A 505 5.06 5.64 36.16
N SER A 506 4.12 5.63 37.10
CA SER A 506 4.20 6.34 38.39
C SER A 506 4.93 5.57 39.49
N SER A 507 5.20 4.27 39.29
CA SER A 507 5.59 3.34 40.37
C SER A 507 7.09 3.02 40.46
N PHE A 508 7.96 3.71 39.71
CA PHE A 508 9.41 3.48 39.72
C PHE A 508 10.16 4.68 40.32
N SER A 509 10.13 4.84 41.65
CA SER A 509 10.70 6.00 42.38
C SER A 509 12.24 6.12 42.38
N SER A 510 12.92 5.46 41.44
CA SER A 510 14.35 5.51 41.20
C SER A 510 14.71 5.54 39.71
N ALA A 511 13.73 5.47 38.80
CA ALA A 511 13.99 5.69 37.39
C ALA A 511 14.16 7.20 37.14
N ARG A 512 15.31 7.58 36.59
CA ARG A 512 15.39 8.84 35.82
C ARG A 512 14.39 8.72 34.67
N SER A 513 13.84 9.83 34.20
CA SER A 513 12.89 9.79 33.08
C SER A 513 13.55 9.12 31.86
N ASN A 514 13.14 7.90 31.51
CA ASN A 514 13.67 7.10 30.40
C ASN A 514 13.23 7.65 29.01
N THR A 515 12.66 8.84 29.02
CA THR A 515 12.10 9.56 27.88
C THR A 515 13.18 10.20 27.03
N ARG A 516 13.16 9.91 25.71
CA ARG A 516 14.03 10.57 24.75
C ARG A 516 13.78 12.10 24.78
N PHE A 517 14.85 12.88 25.00
CA PHE A 517 14.84 14.35 25.20
C PHE A 517 14.00 14.89 26.38
N GLY A 518 13.61 14.04 27.34
CA GLY A 518 12.94 14.50 28.56
C GLY A 518 11.47 14.90 28.42
N ALA A 519 10.80 14.57 27.31
CA ALA A 519 9.36 14.76 27.15
C ALA A 519 8.58 13.52 27.61
N PRO A 520 7.46 13.64 28.33
CA PRO A 520 6.67 12.48 28.78
C PRO A 520 6.23 11.60 27.59
N PRO A 521 6.18 10.27 27.75
CA PRO A 521 5.76 9.40 26.65
C PRO A 521 4.25 9.56 26.38
N PRO A 522 3.80 9.37 25.13
CA PRO A 522 2.37 9.31 24.83
C PRO A 522 1.69 8.16 25.57
N GLN A 523 0.41 8.30 25.87
CA GLN A 523 -0.40 7.16 26.30
C GLN A 523 -0.61 6.22 25.10
N VAL A 524 -0.64 4.91 25.34
CA VAL A 524 -0.72 3.90 24.27
C VAL A 524 -1.90 2.97 24.52
N GLN A 525 -2.78 2.78 23.53
CA GLN A 525 -3.73 1.67 23.50
C GLN A 525 -3.46 0.80 22.28
N ILE A 526 -3.06 -0.45 22.52
CA ILE A 526 -2.82 -1.45 21.47
C ILE A 526 -4.13 -2.17 21.19
N VAL A 527 -4.46 -2.34 19.90
CA VAL A 527 -5.67 -3.04 19.48
C VAL A 527 -5.29 -4.28 18.69
N SER A 528 -5.73 -5.44 19.17
CA SER A 528 -5.52 -6.76 18.59
C SER A 528 -6.83 -7.31 18.03
N ILE A 529 -6.80 -8.06 16.93
CA ILE A 529 -7.97 -8.78 16.41
C ILE A 529 -7.81 -10.28 16.71
N GLU A 530 -8.75 -10.90 17.43
CA GLU A 530 -8.51 -12.22 18.03
C GLU A 530 -8.28 -13.37 17.03
N SER A 531 -8.77 -13.24 15.80
CA SER A 531 -8.56 -14.25 14.74
C SER A 531 -7.48 -13.88 13.71
N ASP A 532 -6.68 -12.83 13.97
CA ASP A 532 -5.61 -12.39 13.05
C ASP A 532 -4.57 -13.49 12.82
N GLY A 533 -4.46 -13.91 11.55
CA GLY A 533 -3.52 -14.93 11.09
C GLY A 533 -2.28 -14.36 10.39
N LEU A 534 -2.11 -13.04 10.35
CA LEU A 534 -0.97 -12.35 9.73
C LEU A 534 -0.15 -11.59 10.78
N PHE A 535 -0.80 -10.77 11.60
CA PHE A 535 -0.21 -10.08 12.75
C PHE A 535 -0.83 -10.65 14.03
N ALA A 536 -0.35 -11.82 14.45
CA ALA A 536 -1.02 -12.65 15.44
C ALA A 536 -1.17 -11.94 16.80
N PRO A 537 -2.24 -12.22 17.58
CA PRO A 537 -2.46 -11.57 18.89
C PRO A 537 -1.27 -11.59 19.85
N THR A 538 -0.41 -12.61 19.77
CA THR A 538 0.84 -12.71 20.53
C THR A 538 1.82 -11.56 20.27
N GLU A 539 1.81 -10.95 19.09
CA GLU A 539 2.66 -9.81 18.74
C GLU A 539 2.14 -8.50 19.36
N GLN A 540 0.82 -8.35 19.50
CA GLN A 540 0.21 -7.23 20.23
C GLN A 540 0.30 -7.40 21.75
N ILE A 541 0.21 -8.63 22.26
CA ILE A 541 0.50 -8.95 23.67
C ILE A 541 1.97 -8.60 23.98
N LEU A 542 2.91 -8.96 23.11
CA LEU A 542 4.32 -8.58 23.26
C LEU A 542 4.53 -7.05 23.24
N LEU A 543 3.81 -6.31 22.40
CA LEU A 543 3.82 -4.84 22.45
C LEU A 543 3.32 -4.31 23.80
N HIS A 544 2.30 -4.94 24.40
CA HIS A 544 1.74 -4.53 25.70
C HIS A 544 2.70 -4.82 26.85
N ASP A 545 3.27 -6.03 26.89
CA ASP A 545 4.24 -6.46 27.91
C ASP A 545 5.53 -5.60 27.91
N LEU A 546 5.93 -5.09 26.73
CA LEU A 546 7.13 -4.26 26.56
C LEU A 546 6.87 -2.74 26.67
N ILE A 547 5.60 -2.29 26.61
CA ILE A 547 5.19 -0.89 26.82
C ILE A 547 4.39 -0.83 28.13
N ALA A 548 5.09 -0.78 29.26
CA ALA A 548 4.46 -0.70 30.57
C ALA A 548 3.61 0.59 30.70
N GLY A 549 2.37 0.44 31.16
CA GLY A 549 1.39 1.52 31.21
C GLY A 549 0.50 1.67 29.96
N SER A 550 0.74 0.88 28.91
CA SER A 550 -0.20 0.74 27.79
C SER A 550 -1.50 0.04 28.20
N GLU A 551 -2.56 0.28 27.44
CA GLU A 551 -3.79 -0.53 27.45
C GLU A 551 -3.76 -1.53 26.29
N LEU A 552 -4.33 -2.72 26.47
CA LEU A 552 -4.53 -3.71 25.42
C LEU A 552 -6.02 -4.02 25.27
N VAL A 553 -6.52 -3.95 24.04
CA VAL A 553 -7.90 -4.29 23.67
C VAL A 553 -7.87 -5.42 22.64
N HIS A 554 -8.59 -6.50 22.92
CA HIS A 554 -8.88 -7.53 21.95
C HIS A 554 -10.26 -7.28 21.34
N VAL A 555 -10.31 -7.21 20.00
CA VAL A 555 -11.51 -7.05 19.19
C VAL A 555 -11.97 -8.43 18.72
N GLN A 556 -13.21 -8.76 19.03
CA GLN A 556 -13.85 -10.03 18.72
C GLN A 556 -14.30 -10.03 17.25
N SER A 557 -13.48 -10.58 16.35
CA SER A 557 -13.85 -10.71 14.93
C SER A 557 -13.67 -12.15 14.43
N PRO A 558 -14.59 -12.69 13.61
CA PRO A 558 -14.35 -13.92 12.86
C PRO A 558 -13.49 -13.70 11.61
N ASP A 559 -13.24 -12.45 11.20
CA ASP A 559 -12.75 -12.12 9.86
C ASP A 559 -11.23 -11.94 9.73
N GLY A 560 -10.44 -12.39 10.70
CA GLY A 560 -8.99 -12.31 10.65
C GLY A 560 -8.46 -10.89 10.71
N HIS A 561 -7.35 -10.63 10.03
CA HIS A 561 -6.72 -9.31 9.94
C HIS A 561 -7.71 -8.22 9.48
N ASP A 562 -8.56 -8.52 8.48
CA ASP A 562 -9.56 -7.58 7.95
C ASP A 562 -10.54 -7.07 9.02
N GLY A 563 -10.62 -7.70 10.21
CA GLY A 563 -11.39 -7.20 11.34
C GLY A 563 -11.06 -5.75 11.74
N PHE A 564 -9.84 -5.24 11.50
CA PHE A 564 -9.54 -3.82 11.76
C PHE A 564 -10.25 -2.83 10.79
N LEU A 565 -10.74 -3.32 9.65
CA LEU A 565 -11.56 -2.56 8.69
C LEU A 565 -13.06 -2.77 8.89
N LEU A 566 -13.47 -3.83 9.59
CA LEU A 566 -14.86 -4.30 9.67
C LEU A 566 -15.51 -4.06 11.02
N GLU A 567 -14.78 -4.24 12.13
CA GLU A 567 -15.31 -4.14 13.49
C GLU A 567 -15.38 -2.68 13.98
N PHE A 568 -15.83 -1.77 13.11
CA PHE A 568 -15.80 -0.33 13.34
C PHE A 568 -16.59 0.08 14.59
N GLU A 569 -17.63 -0.66 15.01
CA GLU A 569 -18.35 -0.37 16.26
C GLU A 569 -17.49 -0.65 17.50
N GLN A 570 -16.81 -1.80 17.54
CA GLN A 570 -15.91 -2.17 18.65
C GLN A 570 -14.72 -1.20 18.73
N ILE A 571 -14.12 -0.88 17.58
CA ILE A 571 -12.97 0.02 17.46
C ILE A 571 -13.36 1.45 17.85
N ASN A 572 -14.49 1.97 17.35
CA ASN A 572 -14.97 3.30 17.71
C ASN A 572 -15.28 3.42 19.21
N ALA A 573 -15.85 2.37 19.82
CA ALA A 573 -16.16 2.37 21.25
C ALA A 573 -14.89 2.33 22.12
N ALA A 574 -13.98 1.38 21.87
CA ALA A 574 -12.79 1.18 22.69
C ALA A 574 -11.79 2.33 22.53
N VAL A 575 -11.43 2.67 21.29
CA VAL A 575 -10.44 3.71 21.00
C VAL A 575 -11.02 5.10 21.29
N GLY A 576 -12.30 5.32 20.99
CA GLY A 576 -12.99 6.58 21.32
C GLY A 576 -13.00 6.86 22.83
N ALA A 577 -13.28 5.86 23.66
CA ALA A 577 -13.21 6.00 25.12
C ALA A 577 -11.79 6.29 25.61
N PHE A 578 -10.77 5.65 25.04
CA PHE A 578 -9.36 5.89 25.37
C PHE A 578 -8.88 7.30 24.97
N LEU A 579 -9.22 7.77 23.77
CA LEU A 579 -8.89 9.14 23.34
C LEU A 579 -9.64 10.18 24.19
N GLN A 580 -10.90 9.93 24.54
CA GLN A 580 -11.65 10.83 25.42
C GLN A 580 -11.03 10.90 26.82
N LYS A 581 -10.70 9.75 27.43
CA LYS A 581 -9.98 9.65 28.71
C LYS A 581 -8.65 10.40 28.67
N THR A 582 -7.84 10.16 27.65
CA THR A 582 -6.49 10.73 27.52
C THR A 582 -6.53 12.24 27.27
N LEU A 583 -7.33 12.70 26.31
CA LEU A 583 -7.29 14.08 25.80
C LEU A 583 -8.19 15.06 26.56
N ALA A 584 -9.12 14.57 27.38
CA ALA A 584 -9.80 15.41 28.38
C ALA A 584 -8.90 15.67 29.60
N THR A 585 -8.11 14.68 30.05
CA THR A 585 -7.29 14.79 31.26
C THR A 585 -6.11 15.77 31.10
N SER A 586 -5.61 15.99 29.86
CA SER A 586 -4.49 16.90 29.59
C SER A 586 -4.76 18.39 29.82
N ALA A 587 -5.97 18.80 30.22
CA ALA A 587 -6.32 20.20 30.51
C ALA A 587 -5.56 20.83 31.71
N GLY A 588 -4.87 20.00 32.52
CA GLY A 588 -4.05 20.47 33.65
C GLY A 588 -2.62 20.90 33.28
N GLU A 589 -2.13 20.58 32.08
CA GLU A 589 -0.81 21.00 31.62
C GLU A 589 -0.88 22.36 30.92
N GLN A 590 0.11 23.22 31.17
CA GLN A 590 0.00 24.66 30.89
C GLN A 590 -0.21 24.98 29.40
N GLY A 591 -1.43 25.42 29.05
CA GLY A 591 -1.72 26.14 27.80
C GLY A 591 -2.34 25.34 26.65
N VAL A 592 -2.84 24.12 26.87
CA VAL A 592 -3.58 23.35 25.83
C VAL A 592 -5.00 23.04 26.29
N ALA A 593 -6.00 23.49 25.52
CA ALA A 593 -7.41 23.18 25.77
C ALA A 593 -7.72 21.69 25.55
N ALA A 594 -8.75 21.16 26.23
CA ALA A 594 -9.17 19.78 26.05
C ALA A 594 -9.92 19.61 24.71
N VAL A 595 -9.53 18.60 23.92
CA VAL A 595 -10.11 18.35 22.58
C VAL A 595 -11.60 17.98 22.65
N TYR A 596 -12.03 17.47 23.81
CA TYR A 596 -13.42 17.12 24.11
C TYR A 596 -14.20 18.22 24.85
N GLU A 597 -13.62 19.41 25.05
CA GLU A 597 -14.29 20.54 25.67
C GLU A 597 -15.30 21.19 24.70
N GLY A 598 -16.56 21.31 25.14
CA GLY A 598 -17.64 21.84 24.32
C GLY A 598 -17.80 21.13 22.97
N ASN A 599 -18.05 21.92 21.93
CA ASN A 599 -18.39 21.41 20.59
C ASN A 599 -17.17 21.14 19.68
N GLY A 600 -15.99 21.66 20.04
CA GLY A 600 -14.78 21.61 19.21
C GLY A 600 -14.70 22.68 18.11
N VAL A 601 -13.50 22.87 17.54
CA VAL A 601 -13.16 23.97 16.61
C VAL A 601 -13.84 23.84 15.24
N GLY A 602 -14.04 22.60 14.75
CA GLY A 602 -14.67 22.34 13.45
C GLY A 602 -16.19 22.43 13.45
N TRP A 603 -16.84 22.55 14.61
CA TRP A 603 -18.28 22.33 14.78
C TRP A 603 -19.17 23.04 13.76
N GLU A 604 -19.07 24.36 13.61
CA GLU A 604 -20.01 25.13 12.77
C GLU A 604 -19.99 24.75 11.28
N GLU A 605 -18.92 24.13 10.80
CA GLU A 605 -18.77 23.67 9.42
C GLU A 605 -19.01 22.16 9.25
N TRP A 606 -18.65 21.35 10.26
CA TRP A 606 -18.63 19.89 10.15
C TRP A 606 -19.77 19.16 10.86
N LYS A 607 -20.54 19.83 11.75
CA LYS A 607 -21.69 19.25 12.48
C LYS A 607 -22.75 18.62 11.57
N ASP A 608 -22.95 19.18 10.38
CA ASP A 608 -23.98 18.76 9.42
C ASP A 608 -23.42 17.91 8.27
N TRP A 609 -22.09 17.70 8.19
CA TRP A 609 -21.42 16.95 7.12
C TRP A 609 -21.87 15.48 7.03
N LYS A 610 -21.79 14.88 5.83
CA LYS A 610 -22.37 13.57 5.47
C LYS A 610 -21.48 12.74 4.54
N GLY A 611 -20.16 12.95 4.56
CA GLY A 611 -19.24 12.36 3.59
C GLY A 611 -19.17 13.13 2.26
N ASP A 612 -18.10 12.93 1.51
CA ASP A 612 -17.93 13.38 0.12
C ASP A 612 -18.73 12.49 -0.88
N HIS A 613 -19.78 11.83 -0.38
CA HIS A 613 -20.53 10.75 -1.04
C HIS A 613 -21.12 11.10 -2.41
N ALA A 614 -21.27 12.38 -2.75
CA ALA A 614 -21.67 12.83 -4.08
C ALA A 614 -20.63 12.47 -5.16
N ALA A 615 -19.33 12.61 -4.86
CA ALA A 615 -18.25 12.25 -5.78
C ALA A 615 -18.16 10.73 -5.95
N ALA A 616 -18.21 9.98 -4.85
CA ALA A 616 -18.19 8.51 -4.88
C ALA A 616 -19.41 7.93 -5.63
N ALA A 617 -20.59 8.56 -5.54
CA ALA A 617 -21.76 8.19 -6.32
C ALA A 617 -21.58 8.51 -7.82
N ALA A 618 -20.98 9.64 -8.17
CA ALA A 618 -20.70 10.01 -9.56
C ALA A 618 -19.66 9.08 -10.22
N VAL A 619 -18.58 8.73 -9.51
CA VAL A 619 -17.56 7.77 -9.99
C VAL A 619 -18.14 6.37 -10.11
N ALA A 620 -18.95 5.91 -9.15
CA ALA A 620 -19.66 4.64 -9.26
C ALA A 620 -20.65 4.61 -10.44
N ALA A 621 -21.37 5.72 -10.68
CA ALA A 621 -22.25 5.87 -11.83
C ALA A 621 -21.48 5.91 -13.16
N ALA A 622 -20.31 6.55 -13.22
CA ALA A 622 -19.45 6.55 -14.40
C ALA A 622 -18.86 5.16 -14.70
N ALA A 623 -18.41 4.44 -13.67
CA ALA A 623 -17.94 3.06 -13.81
C ALA A 623 -19.07 2.10 -14.23
N ALA A 624 -20.27 2.27 -13.68
CA ALA A 624 -21.46 1.52 -14.10
C ALA A 624 -21.91 1.89 -15.53
N ALA A 625 -21.79 3.15 -15.93
CA ALA A 625 -22.07 3.61 -17.29
C ALA A 625 -21.04 3.10 -18.31
N ALA A 626 -19.76 2.95 -17.93
CA ALA A 626 -18.76 2.29 -18.77
C ALA A 626 -19.02 0.78 -18.89
N ASP A 627 -19.40 0.12 -17.80
CA ASP A 627 -19.81 -1.29 -17.78
C ASP A 627 -21.11 -1.51 -18.60
N ALA A 628 -22.03 -0.55 -18.60
CA ALA A 628 -23.23 -0.54 -19.45
C ALA A 628 -22.90 -0.27 -20.94
N ALA A 629 -22.09 0.75 -21.25
CA ALA A 629 -21.66 1.07 -22.61
C ALA A 629 -20.86 -0.09 -23.26
N SER A 630 -20.17 -0.91 -22.45
CA SER A 630 -19.52 -2.15 -22.91
C SER A 630 -20.50 -3.28 -23.27
N ARG A 631 -21.80 -3.14 -22.94
CA ARG A 631 -22.88 -4.09 -23.22
C ARG A 631 -23.87 -3.56 -24.25
N ASP A 632 -24.22 -2.28 -24.18
CA ASP A 632 -25.17 -1.61 -25.09
C ASP A 632 -24.58 -1.37 -26.51
N ALA A 633 -23.33 -1.77 -26.74
CA ALA A 633 -22.77 -1.94 -28.08
C ALA A 633 -23.42 -3.10 -28.86
N ASP A 634 -24.10 -4.03 -28.18
CA ASP A 634 -24.97 -5.05 -28.76
C ASP A 634 -26.45 -4.76 -28.40
N VAL A 635 -27.37 -5.02 -29.35
CA VAL A 635 -28.85 -4.91 -29.23
C VAL A 635 -29.44 -3.50 -29.17
N ASN A 636 -29.70 -2.93 -30.36
CA ASN A 636 -30.70 -1.87 -30.55
C ASN A 636 -32.11 -2.49 -30.60
N GLY A 637 -33.08 -2.05 -29.78
CA GLY A 637 -34.39 -2.75 -29.71
C GLY A 637 -35.51 -2.21 -28.80
N THR A 638 -35.93 -0.96 -28.98
CA THR A 638 -37.28 -0.38 -28.67
C THR A 638 -37.99 -0.70 -27.33
N ASP A 639 -38.08 0.33 -26.49
CA ASP A 639 -39.26 0.88 -25.80
C ASP A 639 -40.22 0.01 -24.95
N GLY A 640 -40.44 0.46 -23.70
CA GLY A 640 -41.55 0.02 -22.84
C GLY A 640 -41.51 0.66 -21.45
N GLU A 641 -42.44 1.58 -21.15
CA GLU A 641 -42.44 2.37 -19.90
C GLU A 641 -43.05 1.68 -18.67
N ALA A 642 -42.67 2.24 -17.50
CA ALA A 642 -43.49 2.50 -16.31
C ALA A 642 -43.46 1.54 -15.08
N MET A 643 -43.19 2.20 -13.95
CA MET A 643 -43.51 1.90 -12.54
C MET A 643 -42.61 0.93 -11.74
N PRO A 644 -42.27 1.28 -10.48
CA PRO A 644 -41.23 0.61 -9.71
C PRO A 644 -41.72 -0.64 -8.99
N LYS A 645 -41.22 -1.81 -9.41
CA LYS A 645 -41.28 -3.02 -8.58
C LYS A 645 -40.05 -3.08 -7.69
N ILE A 646 -40.28 -3.02 -6.37
CA ILE A 646 -39.30 -3.40 -5.36
C ILE A 646 -38.80 -4.81 -5.71
N LYS A 647 -37.52 -4.93 -6.05
CA LYS A 647 -36.90 -6.21 -6.38
C LYS A 647 -36.22 -6.78 -5.14
N GLU A 648 -36.78 -7.86 -4.61
CA GLU A 648 -36.04 -8.77 -3.74
C GLU A 648 -34.78 -9.24 -4.49
N SER A 649 -33.60 -9.12 -3.85
CA SER A 649 -32.34 -9.40 -4.51
C SER A 649 -32.16 -10.90 -4.75
N VAL A 650 -31.94 -11.28 -6.02
CA VAL A 650 -31.65 -12.67 -6.43
C VAL A 650 -30.20 -13.10 -6.05
N PHE A 651 -29.48 -12.23 -5.36
CA PHE A 651 -28.31 -12.53 -4.56
C PHE A 651 -28.62 -12.14 -3.10
N GLY A 652 -28.95 -13.13 -2.27
CA GLY A 652 -28.98 -12.94 -0.82
C GLY A 652 -27.61 -12.46 -0.34
N GLU A 653 -27.62 -11.58 0.65
CA GLU A 653 -26.56 -10.59 0.88
C GLU A 653 -25.16 -11.20 1.00
N VAL A 654 -24.38 -10.99 -0.06
CA VAL A 654 -23.00 -10.58 0.13
C VAL A 654 -23.06 -9.07 0.26
N GLU A 655 -22.94 -8.56 1.49
CA GLU A 655 -22.50 -7.17 1.66
C GLU A 655 -21.16 -7.01 0.93
N ASP A 656 -20.99 -5.96 0.13
CA ASP A 656 -19.68 -5.60 -0.41
C ASP A 656 -18.88 -4.82 0.65
N VAL A 657 -18.65 -5.48 1.79
CA VAL A 657 -17.59 -5.16 2.77
C VAL A 657 -16.18 -5.30 2.18
N THR A 658 -16.09 -5.61 0.88
CA THR A 658 -14.90 -5.52 0.04
C THR A 658 -14.99 -4.36 -0.97
N ARG A 659 -15.70 -3.26 -0.65
CA ARG A 659 -15.62 -2.01 -1.43
C ARG A 659 -14.16 -1.57 -1.65
N TRP A 660 -13.30 -1.90 -0.66
CA TRP A 660 -11.86 -1.66 -0.53
C TRP A 660 -10.94 -2.58 -1.38
#